data_AF-A0A925A3G5-F1
#
_entry.id   AF-A0A925A3G5-F1
#
_cell.length_a   1.000
_cell.length_b   1.000
_cell.length_c   1.000
_cell.angle_alpha   90.00
_cell.angle_beta   90.00
_cell.angle_gamma   90.00
#
_symmetry.space_group_name_H-M   'P 1'
#
loop_
_entity.id
_entity.type
_entity.pdbx_description
1 polymer ?
#
loop_
_entity_poly.entity_id
_entity_poly.type
_entity_poly.pdbx_seq_one_letter_code
_entity_poly.pdbx_strand_id
1 'polypeptide(L)'
;MLGWVTAATVGALVFTTAATSTPAPNSMSSTTALATSLAGSRSATIPASEATWTSTRYPTSPRSTQPYLSASKRADATFLKFDTSNLAGASIASASLQLRVASTTATEAGVQVYPTTTGWSTGTLTQSKIPSRLSGLASKAAVVAVAGKTISIPLLTDASVGAASSMSFEIRYSQAFTSTTFYRTGIYGPKLVVTRSAGTSSLSSPSPKSSVPDSQPTPHSTVTAGSGATHGMAFAVAKSNSSAKKVFAHYFPPYPVSFDNQPPASDYYARNYLTPTGEGGIHVRSGGLLRDRPEGRDPLSGDWQLADMKSEVNAAADAGIDGFNVDILSLSGNNWDRTILLMKAAQQSGRPFSIVPNLDATASAGQSDVNTVAAKLAELYKYSSAYKLATGEYLLSSFAAERQSPAWWNSLKDTLSTKYGVTTAFIAILLSPSDFNLKAFAPISYAIGDWGTRTPQTIKNGPAYAAKVHALGVKWMAPVAIQDERPRSFLYAEANNTETLRASWDRAESDGADLVQLVTWNDYSEGTSFAPSAGHGRSFLDINSFYATRFKVGTAPAITGDAIYVTNRIQAFGSVPSTDHQLMAPTLSGTAVKPRDAVEVLTFLRASATVTVKIGGTSESYTAPSGVSSKTFPIAIGGITATAFRAGNPVAMAVSTHPIMANPIVQDLAYYANSSRDK
;
A
#
# COMPACT_ATOMS: atom_id res chain seq x y z
N MET A 1 -31.36 50.81 -9.78
CA MET A 1 -32.64 50.63 -10.50
C MET A 1 -33.37 49.43 -9.91
N LEU A 2 -34.68 49.35 -10.14
CA LEU A 2 -35.65 48.48 -9.45
C LEU A 2 -35.43 46.98 -9.68
N GLY A 3 -36.03 46.14 -8.81
CA GLY A 3 -36.42 44.77 -9.20
C GLY A 3 -36.37 43.72 -8.09
N TRP A 4 -37.23 43.81 -7.06
CA TRP A 4 -37.52 42.64 -6.21
C TRP A 4 -38.45 41.67 -6.97
N VAL A 5 -38.20 40.36 -6.89
CA VAL A 5 -39.15 39.31 -7.29
C VAL A 5 -39.28 38.29 -6.16
N THR A 6 -40.50 37.78 -6.01
CA THR A 6 -41.05 37.10 -4.83
C THR A 6 -40.58 35.66 -4.63
N ALA A 7 -40.56 35.23 -3.36
CA ALA A 7 -40.43 33.83 -2.99
C ALA A 7 -41.70 33.03 -3.35
N ALA A 8 -41.51 31.79 -3.80
CA ALA A 8 -42.60 30.85 -4.05
C ALA A 8 -42.60 29.73 -2.99
N THR A 9 -43.71 29.60 -2.27
CA THR A 9 -43.94 28.55 -1.29
C THR A 9 -44.39 27.27 -2.00
N VAL A 10 -43.75 26.13 -1.71
CA VAL A 10 -44.29 24.80 -2.06
C VAL A 10 -44.30 23.94 -0.82
N GLY A 11 -45.50 23.63 -0.32
CA GLY A 11 -45.68 22.62 0.72
C GLY A 11 -45.66 21.22 0.12
N ALA A 12 -45.07 20.26 0.84
CA ALA A 12 -45.16 18.84 0.52
C ALA A 12 -46.10 18.15 1.52
N LEU A 13 -47.06 17.38 0.98
CA LEU A 13 -48.15 16.78 1.72
C LEU A 13 -47.70 15.50 2.46
N VAL A 14 -48.44 15.17 3.53
CA VAL A 14 -48.31 13.93 4.30
C VAL A 14 -48.64 12.71 3.42
N PHE A 15 -47.83 11.66 3.51
CA PHE A 15 -48.27 10.29 3.24
C PHE A 15 -48.00 9.39 4.44
N THR A 16 -49.08 8.98 5.10
CA THR A 16 -49.11 7.92 6.09
C THR A 16 -49.33 6.58 5.39
N THR A 17 -48.54 5.57 5.75
CA THR A 17 -48.87 4.17 5.48
C THR A 17 -48.72 3.37 6.77
N ALA A 18 -49.81 2.74 7.20
CA ALA A 18 -49.86 1.97 8.44
C ALA A 18 -49.20 0.60 8.27
N ALA A 19 -48.36 0.22 9.23
CA ALA A 19 -47.92 -1.17 9.39
C ALA A 19 -48.86 -1.87 10.39
N THR A 20 -49.55 -2.92 9.95
CA THR A 20 -50.41 -3.75 10.80
C THR A 20 -49.60 -4.83 11.52
N SER A 21 -50.07 -5.21 12.72
CA SER A 21 -49.32 -6.02 13.67
C SER A 21 -49.82 -7.46 13.78
N THR A 22 -48.89 -8.43 13.60
CA THR A 22 -48.83 -9.76 14.28
C THR A 22 -49.97 -10.78 14.01
N PRO A 23 -49.84 -12.09 14.34
CA PRO A 23 -48.73 -12.77 15.04
C PRO A 23 -48.16 -14.03 14.33
N ALA A 24 -47.06 -14.57 14.89
CA ALA A 24 -46.63 -15.97 14.71
C ALA A 24 -47.27 -16.87 15.80
N PRO A 25 -47.19 -18.22 15.73
CA PRO A 25 -46.06 -18.89 16.41
C PRO A 25 -45.59 -20.24 15.81
N ASN A 26 -44.63 -20.86 16.54
CA ASN A 26 -44.03 -22.20 16.42
C ASN A 26 -42.86 -22.30 15.42
N SER A 27 -41.58 -22.44 15.83
CA SER A 27 -40.91 -23.39 16.76
C SER A 27 -40.79 -24.82 16.20
N MET A 28 -39.72 -25.59 16.41
CA MET A 28 -38.37 -25.32 16.93
C MET A 28 -37.44 -26.45 16.44
N SER A 29 -36.15 -26.18 16.15
CA SER A 29 -35.06 -27.14 16.42
C SER A 29 -33.69 -26.48 16.23
N SER A 30 -32.95 -26.43 17.33
CA SER A 30 -31.60 -25.88 17.43
C SER A 30 -30.53 -26.91 17.10
N THR A 31 -29.50 -26.51 16.36
CA THR A 31 -28.17 -27.14 16.45
C THR A 31 -27.15 -26.07 16.82
N THR A 32 -26.34 -26.38 17.84
CA THR A 32 -25.59 -25.39 18.61
C THR A 32 -24.34 -24.92 17.87
N ALA A 33 -24.25 -23.62 17.58
CA ALA A 33 -23.03 -23.01 17.06
C ALA A 33 -21.95 -22.92 18.15
N LEU A 34 -20.81 -23.60 17.96
CA LEU A 34 -19.61 -23.44 18.77
C LEU A 34 -18.89 -22.14 18.43
N ALA A 35 -19.36 -21.02 18.99
CA ALA A 35 -18.69 -19.73 18.88
C ALA A 35 -17.57 -19.60 19.93
N THR A 36 -16.32 -19.80 19.53
CA THR A 36 -15.15 -19.52 20.38
C THR A 36 -14.83 -18.02 20.36
N SER A 37 -14.98 -17.34 21.50
CA SER A 37 -14.74 -15.91 21.63
C SER A 37 -13.26 -15.57 21.88
N LEU A 38 -12.60 -14.94 20.89
CA LEU A 38 -11.30 -14.30 21.09
C LEU A 38 -11.49 -12.86 21.59
N ALA A 39 -11.28 -12.64 22.89
CA ALA A 39 -11.36 -11.33 23.53
C ALA A 39 -10.12 -10.47 23.24
N GLY A 40 -10.01 -9.95 22.01
CA GLY A 40 -8.97 -8.99 21.62
C GLY A 40 -9.31 -7.54 22.00
N SER A 41 -8.32 -6.78 22.47
CA SER A 41 -8.44 -5.32 22.69
C SER A 41 -8.78 -4.59 21.39
N ARG A 42 -9.85 -3.78 21.41
CA ARG A 42 -10.31 -3.00 20.25
C ARG A 42 -9.89 -1.55 20.38
N SER A 43 -9.19 -1.02 19.36
CA SER A 43 -8.87 0.39 19.23
C SER A 43 -9.92 1.14 18.40
N ALA A 44 -10.16 2.40 18.72
CA ALA A 44 -11.12 3.28 18.05
C ALA A 44 -10.49 4.67 17.85
N THR A 45 -10.63 5.22 16.64
CA THR A 45 -10.20 6.58 16.30
C THR A 45 -11.42 7.45 16.05
N ILE A 46 -11.56 8.50 16.86
CA ILE A 46 -12.72 9.39 16.87
C ILE A 46 -12.25 10.77 16.38
N PRO A 47 -12.72 11.29 15.22
CA PRO A 47 -12.42 12.64 14.79
C PRO A 47 -13.10 13.68 15.70
N ALA A 48 -12.53 14.87 15.82
CA ALA A 48 -13.19 15.95 16.54
C ALA A 48 -14.50 16.35 15.84
N SER A 49 -15.62 16.29 16.57
CA SER A 49 -16.93 16.74 16.09
C SER A 49 -17.02 18.27 16.03
N GLU A 50 -16.28 18.95 16.92
CA GLU A 50 -16.07 20.39 16.87
C GLU A 50 -14.61 20.74 17.18
N ALA A 51 -14.04 21.67 16.41
CA ALA A 51 -12.68 22.16 16.61
C ALA A 51 -12.59 23.66 16.29
N THR A 52 -12.06 24.45 17.22
CA THR A 52 -11.78 25.90 17.04
C THR A 52 -10.72 26.35 18.06
N TRP A 53 -10.42 27.65 18.12
CA TRP A 53 -9.53 28.23 19.12
C TRP A 53 -10.02 29.60 19.59
N THR A 54 -9.54 30.05 20.76
CA THR A 54 -9.76 31.41 21.27
C THR A 54 -8.43 32.14 21.40
N SER A 55 -8.49 33.48 21.43
CA SER A 55 -7.31 34.31 21.68
C SER A 55 -7.62 35.45 22.63
N THR A 56 -6.75 35.70 23.61
CA THR A 56 -6.82 36.92 24.44
C THR A 56 -6.63 38.21 23.63
N ARG A 57 -6.01 38.11 22.44
CA ARG A 57 -5.86 39.22 21.49
C ARG A 57 -7.17 39.63 20.82
N TYR A 58 -8.18 38.77 20.84
CA TYR A 58 -9.49 39.00 20.21
C TYR A 58 -10.62 38.42 21.08
N PRO A 59 -10.85 38.97 22.28
CA PRO A 59 -11.51 38.22 23.35
C PRO A 59 -12.99 37.92 23.08
N THR A 60 -13.64 38.70 22.22
CA THR A 60 -15.06 38.63 21.88
C THR A 60 -15.36 38.01 20.51
N SER A 61 -14.36 37.60 19.73
CA SER A 61 -14.53 37.16 18.34
C SER A 61 -14.26 35.65 18.15
N PRO A 62 -15.26 34.84 17.74
CA PRO A 62 -15.05 33.43 17.42
C PRO A 62 -14.03 33.22 16.29
N ARG A 63 -13.35 32.06 16.29
CA ARG A 63 -12.37 31.68 15.25
C ARG A 63 -12.87 30.56 14.32
N SER A 64 -14.18 30.30 14.31
CA SER A 64 -14.85 29.26 13.51
C SER A 64 -14.66 29.35 11.99
N THR A 65 -14.16 30.46 11.47
CA THR A 65 -13.82 30.65 10.04
C THR A 65 -12.35 30.44 9.72
N GLN A 66 -11.46 30.32 10.72
CA GLN A 66 -10.03 30.13 10.48
C GLN A 66 -9.74 28.67 10.04
N PRO A 67 -8.90 28.44 9.02
CA PRO A 67 -8.61 27.09 8.53
C PRO A 67 -7.65 26.28 9.42
N TYR A 68 -7.11 26.91 10.47
CA TYR A 68 -6.16 26.34 11.41
C TYR A 68 -6.62 26.53 12.87
N LEU A 69 -6.01 25.75 13.75
CA LEU A 69 -6.07 25.83 15.20
C LEU A 69 -4.78 26.48 15.72
N SER A 70 -4.81 27.16 16.87
CA SER A 70 -3.63 27.77 17.50
C SER A 70 -3.53 27.45 18.99
N ALA A 71 -2.31 27.22 19.48
CA ALA A 71 -2.03 27.08 20.91
C ALA A 71 -0.73 27.80 21.28
N SER A 72 -0.73 28.50 22.41
CA SER A 72 0.46 29.14 23.00
C SER A 72 0.33 29.22 24.52
N LYS A 73 1.38 29.69 25.21
CA LYS A 73 1.44 29.75 26.67
C LYS A 73 0.40 30.64 27.34
N ARG A 74 -0.02 31.71 26.66
CA ARG A 74 -0.90 32.75 27.24
C ARG A 74 -2.02 33.16 26.30
N ALA A 75 -1.67 33.52 25.07
CA ALA A 75 -2.60 34.19 24.16
C ALA A 75 -3.67 33.25 23.60
N ASP A 76 -3.26 32.11 23.05
CA ASP A 76 -4.13 31.26 22.23
C ASP A 76 -4.40 29.90 22.89
N ALA A 77 -5.62 29.40 22.73
CA ALA A 77 -6.10 28.13 23.28
C ALA A 77 -6.94 27.39 22.24
N THR A 78 -6.57 26.15 21.91
CA THR A 78 -7.39 25.30 21.02
C THR A 78 -8.40 24.53 21.84
N PHE A 79 -9.64 24.43 21.35
CA PHE A 79 -10.71 23.66 21.98
C PHE A 79 -11.27 22.63 21.01
N LEU A 80 -11.34 21.39 21.47
CA LEU A 80 -11.81 20.23 20.72
C LEU A 80 -12.96 19.57 21.45
N LYS A 81 -13.93 19.06 20.69
CA LYS A 81 -15.01 18.21 21.17
C LYS A 81 -15.03 16.90 20.38
N PHE A 82 -15.37 15.82 21.06
CA PHE A 82 -15.49 14.49 20.48
C PHE A 82 -16.86 13.90 20.85
N ASP A 83 -17.50 13.20 19.92
CA ASP A 83 -18.60 12.28 20.22
C ASP A 83 -17.99 10.96 20.72
N THR A 84 -18.29 10.61 21.97
CA THR A 84 -17.77 9.44 22.66
C THR A 84 -18.89 8.53 23.13
N SER A 85 -20.10 8.67 22.57
CA SER A 85 -21.26 7.83 22.86
C SER A 85 -20.97 6.34 22.71
N ASN A 86 -20.19 5.97 21.68
CA ASN A 86 -19.72 4.60 21.45
C ASN A 86 -18.69 4.08 22.48
N LEU A 87 -18.15 4.93 23.36
CA LEU A 87 -17.23 4.56 24.43
C LEU A 87 -17.92 4.44 25.80
N ALA A 88 -19.21 4.82 25.92
CA ALA A 88 -19.90 4.88 27.20
C ALA A 88 -19.88 3.52 27.93
N GLY A 89 -19.37 3.52 29.16
CA GLY A 89 -19.28 2.32 30.01
C GLY A 89 -18.15 1.35 29.64
N ALA A 90 -17.28 1.69 28.69
CA ALA A 90 -16.13 0.83 28.33
C ALA A 90 -14.92 1.08 29.23
N SER A 91 -14.28 0.00 29.71
CA SER A 91 -12.96 0.09 30.35
C SER A 91 -11.89 0.47 29.33
N ILE A 92 -11.18 1.56 29.57
CA ILE A 92 -10.17 2.12 28.65
C ILE A 92 -8.76 1.74 29.11
N ALA A 93 -8.01 1.04 28.25
CA ALA A 93 -6.62 0.66 28.48
C ALA A 93 -5.64 1.80 28.14
N SER A 94 -5.94 2.57 27.09
CA SER A 94 -5.14 3.73 26.70
C SER A 94 -5.94 4.75 25.91
N ALA A 95 -5.53 6.02 25.98
CA ALA A 95 -6.06 7.10 25.17
C ALA A 95 -4.94 8.06 24.74
N SER A 96 -5.04 8.63 23.54
CA SER A 96 -4.14 9.68 23.05
C SER A 96 -4.88 10.68 22.16
N LEU A 97 -4.47 11.93 22.22
CA LEU A 97 -4.94 12.99 21.33
C LEU A 97 -3.93 13.20 20.20
N GLN A 98 -4.34 13.05 18.95
CA GLN A 98 -3.50 13.29 17.78
C GLN A 98 -3.79 14.65 17.15
N LEU A 99 -2.73 15.43 16.88
CA LEU A 99 -2.77 16.75 16.24
C LEU A 99 -1.76 16.79 15.08
N ARG A 100 -2.14 17.27 13.91
CA ARG A 100 -1.17 17.58 12.83
C ARG A 100 -0.68 19.01 13.00
N VAL A 101 0.62 19.19 13.25
CA VAL A 101 1.23 20.53 13.33
C VAL A 101 1.31 21.12 11.92
N ALA A 102 0.72 22.29 11.72
CA ALA A 102 0.79 23.03 10.46
C ALA A 102 2.06 23.90 10.42
N SER A 103 2.28 24.71 11.45
CA SER A 103 3.53 25.44 11.67
C SER A 103 3.85 25.53 13.16
N THR A 104 5.13 25.67 13.51
CA THR A 104 5.53 25.94 14.89
C THR A 104 6.89 26.63 14.95
N THR A 105 7.08 27.46 15.97
CA THR A 105 8.38 28.00 16.40
C THR A 105 8.86 27.39 17.72
N ALA A 106 8.20 26.34 18.20
CA ALA A 106 8.61 25.64 19.42
C ALA A 106 9.89 24.82 19.19
N THR A 107 10.73 24.79 20.21
CA THR A 107 12.00 24.03 20.25
C THR A 107 12.01 23.01 21.39
N GLU A 108 11.07 23.12 22.33
CA GLU A 108 10.95 22.28 23.53
C GLU A 108 9.61 21.57 23.57
N ALA A 109 9.53 20.49 24.35
CA ALA A 109 8.29 19.76 24.57
C ALA A 109 7.30 20.61 25.38
N GLY A 110 6.08 20.81 24.88
CA GLY A 110 5.17 21.73 25.55
C GLY A 110 3.68 21.59 25.30
N VAL A 111 3.20 20.68 24.47
CA VAL A 111 1.74 20.50 24.32
C VAL A 111 1.12 20.01 25.63
N GLN A 112 0.13 20.76 26.12
CA GLN A 112 -0.61 20.49 27.36
C GLN A 112 -2.10 20.33 27.04
N VAL A 113 -2.74 19.31 27.62
CA VAL A 113 -4.17 19.01 27.40
C VAL A 113 -4.92 19.05 28.73
N TYR A 114 -6.06 19.75 28.76
CA TYR A 114 -6.94 19.89 29.93
C TYR A 114 -8.38 19.51 29.56
N PRO A 115 -9.07 18.61 30.29
CA PRO A 115 -10.47 18.30 30.01
C PRO A 115 -11.38 19.48 30.36
N THR A 116 -12.43 19.73 29.57
CA THR A 116 -13.37 20.86 29.76
C THR A 116 -14.84 20.44 29.64
N THR A 117 -15.74 21.31 30.08
CA THR A 117 -17.18 21.16 29.78
C THR A 117 -17.44 21.19 28.27
N THR A 118 -18.52 20.52 27.83
CA THR A 118 -18.87 20.30 26.41
C THR A 118 -19.90 21.30 25.87
N GLY A 119 -20.47 22.17 26.71
CA GLY A 119 -21.60 23.07 26.39
C GLY A 119 -21.27 24.30 25.51
N TRP A 120 -20.18 24.29 24.76
CA TRP A 120 -19.78 25.35 23.83
C TRP A 120 -20.02 24.91 22.37
N SER A 121 -20.01 25.84 21.41
CA SER A 121 -19.96 25.52 19.97
C SER A 121 -18.97 26.40 19.22
N THR A 122 -18.42 25.92 18.11
CA THR A 122 -17.36 26.61 17.36
C THR A 122 -17.72 28.05 16.99
N GLY A 123 -18.97 28.29 16.60
CA GLY A 123 -19.49 29.61 16.21
C GLY A 123 -19.77 30.56 17.38
N THR A 124 -19.80 30.07 18.62
CA THR A 124 -20.11 30.89 19.82
C THR A 124 -18.96 30.99 20.82
N LEU A 125 -17.94 30.15 20.68
CA LEU A 125 -16.77 30.11 21.56
C LEU A 125 -15.88 31.35 21.36
N THR A 126 -15.66 32.09 22.44
CA THR A 126 -14.77 33.27 22.51
C THR A 126 -13.94 33.21 23.78
N GLN A 127 -12.91 34.05 23.93
CA GLN A 127 -12.10 34.08 25.15
C GLN A 127 -12.94 34.44 26.39
N SER A 128 -13.94 35.32 26.22
CA SER A 128 -14.89 35.69 27.26
C SER A 128 -15.93 34.60 27.58
N LYS A 129 -15.96 33.50 26.81
CA LYS A 129 -16.94 32.40 26.92
C LYS A 129 -16.26 31.02 26.78
N ILE A 130 -15.07 30.84 27.36
CA ILE A 130 -14.40 29.53 27.36
C ILE A 130 -15.10 28.53 28.30
N PRO A 131 -15.14 27.23 27.97
CA PRO A 131 -15.64 26.20 28.87
C PRO A 131 -14.73 26.04 30.09
N SER A 132 -15.32 25.76 31.25
CA SER A 132 -14.59 25.46 32.48
C SER A 132 -13.78 24.17 32.34
N ARG A 133 -12.56 24.16 32.87
CA ARG A 133 -11.77 22.93 33.05
C ARG A 133 -12.43 22.03 34.09
N LEU A 134 -12.50 20.74 33.82
CA LEU A 134 -13.07 19.72 34.72
C LEU A 134 -12.03 19.16 35.69
N SER A 135 -10.75 19.17 35.31
CA SER A 135 -9.65 18.63 36.11
C SER A 135 -8.32 19.27 35.72
N GLY A 136 -7.21 18.76 36.30
CA GLY A 136 -5.85 19.19 36.01
C GLY A 136 -5.35 18.78 34.62
N LEU A 137 -4.02 18.69 34.48
CA LEU A 137 -3.38 18.29 33.23
C LEU A 137 -3.69 16.81 32.92
N ALA A 138 -4.32 16.54 31.77
CA ALA A 138 -4.63 15.20 31.32
C ALA A 138 -3.54 14.57 30.43
N SER A 139 -2.61 15.35 29.87
CA SER A 139 -1.49 14.81 29.08
C SER A 139 -0.43 14.16 29.99
N LYS A 140 -0.15 12.86 29.80
CA LYS A 140 0.87 12.09 30.54
C LYS A 140 2.30 12.57 30.31
N ALA A 141 2.57 13.16 29.14
CA ALA A 141 3.86 13.73 28.78
C ALA A 141 3.65 14.97 27.91
N ALA A 142 4.53 15.96 28.04
CA ALA A 142 4.62 17.06 27.09
C ALA A 142 5.25 16.54 25.78
N VAL A 143 4.76 17.01 24.64
CA VAL A 143 5.26 16.62 23.31
C VAL A 143 5.80 17.85 22.59
N VAL A 144 6.91 17.68 21.85
CA VAL A 144 7.48 18.72 20.97
C VAL A 144 6.60 18.84 19.74
N ALA A 145 6.12 20.05 19.43
CA ALA A 145 5.53 20.30 18.11
C ALA A 145 6.64 20.34 17.05
N VAL A 146 6.45 19.60 15.94
CA VAL A 146 7.35 19.62 14.79
C VAL A 146 6.52 19.89 13.54
N ALA A 147 6.83 20.95 12.80
CA ALA A 147 6.05 21.37 11.64
C ALA A 147 5.89 20.23 10.60
N GLY A 148 4.68 20.06 10.08
CA GLY A 148 4.37 19.00 9.11
C GLY A 148 4.31 17.58 9.69
N LYS A 149 4.49 17.37 11.01
CA LYS A 149 4.34 16.06 11.67
C LYS A 149 3.01 15.93 12.41
N THR A 150 2.52 14.70 12.56
CA THR A 150 1.42 14.39 13.48
C THR A 150 2.02 14.02 14.82
N ILE A 151 1.64 14.76 15.87
CA ILE A 151 2.02 14.45 17.24
C ILE A 151 0.90 13.67 17.93
N SER A 152 1.25 12.70 18.78
CA SER A 152 0.31 11.96 19.62
C SER A 152 0.62 12.28 21.08
N ILE A 153 -0.35 12.89 21.77
CA ILE A 153 -0.25 13.27 23.16
C ILE A 153 -0.94 12.18 23.99
N PRO A 154 -0.20 11.34 24.75
CA PRO A 154 -0.81 10.30 25.58
C PRO A 154 -1.62 10.95 26.72
N LEU A 155 -2.82 10.44 26.97
CA LEU A 155 -3.74 10.96 27.98
C LEU A 155 -3.81 10.04 29.22
N LEU A 156 -4.08 10.64 30.38
CA LEU A 156 -4.52 9.96 31.59
C LEU A 156 -5.89 9.32 31.32
N THR A 157 -5.96 8.00 31.49
CA THR A 157 -7.17 7.19 31.31
C THR A 157 -8.22 7.51 32.36
N ASP A 158 -7.76 7.79 33.57
CA ASP A 158 -8.55 8.08 34.75
C ASP A 158 -9.20 9.49 34.66
N ALA A 159 -8.69 10.34 33.76
CA ALA A 159 -9.22 11.67 33.44
C ALA A 159 -10.38 11.59 32.43
N SER A 160 -11.41 10.79 32.77
CA SER A 160 -12.74 10.73 32.17
C SER A 160 -12.90 10.26 30.72
N VAL A 161 -11.96 9.49 30.14
CA VAL A 161 -12.20 8.82 28.85
C VAL A 161 -13.12 7.60 29.04
N GLY A 162 -14.33 7.63 28.47
CA GLY A 162 -15.29 6.51 28.46
C GLY A 162 -16.49 6.63 29.41
N ALA A 163 -16.55 7.67 30.25
CA ALA A 163 -17.66 7.87 31.20
C ALA A 163 -18.84 8.72 30.67
N ALA A 164 -18.62 9.49 29.59
CA ALA A 164 -19.59 10.44 29.04
C ALA A 164 -19.80 10.25 27.54
N SER A 165 -21.00 10.59 27.05
CA SER A 165 -21.36 10.52 25.63
C SER A 165 -20.68 11.59 24.75
N SER A 166 -20.10 12.63 25.36
CA SER A 166 -19.22 13.57 24.68
C SER A 166 -18.09 14.03 25.60
N MET A 167 -16.92 14.27 25.02
CA MET A 167 -15.75 14.82 25.71
C MET A 167 -15.30 16.13 25.07
N SER A 168 -14.66 16.99 25.86
CA SER A 168 -14.01 18.21 25.35
C SER A 168 -12.67 18.47 26.03
N PHE A 169 -11.74 19.09 25.29
CA PHE A 169 -10.40 19.42 25.76
C PHE A 169 -9.97 20.83 25.33
N GLU A 170 -9.29 21.54 26.23
CA GLU A 170 -8.45 22.71 25.95
C GLU A 170 -7.00 22.27 25.72
N ILE A 171 -6.33 22.89 24.75
CA ILE A 171 -4.92 22.64 24.41
C ILE A 171 -4.12 23.93 24.52
N ARG A 172 -2.96 23.84 25.19
CA ARG A 172 -1.99 24.92 25.40
C ARG A 172 -0.58 24.48 24.99
N TYR A 173 0.34 25.44 24.93
CA TYR A 173 1.77 25.18 24.76
C TYR A 173 2.57 25.80 25.91
N SER A 174 3.34 25.02 26.67
CA SER A 174 4.03 25.48 27.89
C SER A 174 5.22 26.40 27.63
N GLN A 175 5.91 26.25 26.49
CA GLN A 175 7.05 27.08 26.10
C GLN A 175 6.60 28.53 25.84
N ALA A 176 7.35 29.50 26.35
CA ALA A 176 7.04 30.92 26.15
C ALA A 176 7.42 31.36 24.71
N PHE A 177 6.77 32.44 24.24
CA PHE A 177 7.09 33.08 22.94
C PHE A 177 6.95 32.18 21.69
N THR A 178 6.26 31.04 21.81
CA THR A 178 5.96 30.16 20.67
C THR A 178 4.67 30.54 19.95
N SER A 179 4.70 30.46 18.63
CA SER A 179 3.52 30.32 17.78
C SER A 179 3.45 28.86 17.32
N THR A 180 2.35 28.16 17.60
CA THR A 180 2.14 26.77 17.18
C THR A 180 0.73 26.65 16.64
N THR A 181 0.61 26.24 15.38
CA THR A 181 -0.67 26.02 14.70
C THR A 181 -0.85 24.56 14.30
N PHE A 182 -2.10 24.11 14.24
CA PHE A 182 -2.48 22.77 13.83
C PHE A 182 -3.53 22.81 12.73
N TYR A 183 -3.61 21.76 11.91
CA TYR A 183 -4.71 21.61 10.97
C TYR A 183 -6.03 21.39 11.72
N ARG A 184 -7.10 22.02 11.23
CA ARG A 184 -8.40 22.05 11.92
C ARG A 184 -9.37 20.95 11.48
N THR A 185 -9.36 20.60 10.21
CA THR A 185 -10.37 19.74 9.55
C THR A 185 -9.72 18.73 8.58
N GLY A 186 -10.53 17.84 8.00
CA GLY A 186 -10.06 16.79 7.08
C GLY A 186 -9.19 15.73 7.78
N ILE A 187 -8.41 14.95 7.02
CA ILE A 187 -7.54 13.90 7.57
C ILE A 187 -6.51 14.38 8.60
N TYR A 188 -6.11 15.65 8.51
CA TYR A 188 -5.16 16.29 9.41
C TYR A 188 -5.84 16.94 10.62
N GLY A 189 -7.18 16.97 10.64
CA GLY A 189 -7.95 17.44 11.78
C GLY A 189 -7.71 16.57 13.03
N PRO A 190 -7.99 17.11 14.23
CA PRO A 190 -7.70 16.43 15.48
C PRO A 190 -8.48 15.13 15.68
N LYS A 191 -7.83 14.13 16.29
CA LYS A 191 -8.38 12.78 16.50
C LYS A 191 -8.10 12.29 17.92
N LEU A 192 -9.09 11.72 18.59
CA LEU A 192 -8.94 11.01 19.85
C LEU A 192 -8.83 9.51 19.54
N VAL A 193 -7.71 8.88 19.90
CA VAL A 193 -7.47 7.44 19.69
C VAL A 193 -7.55 6.73 21.04
N VAL A 194 -8.41 5.73 21.14
CA VAL A 194 -8.76 5.06 22.41
C VAL A 194 -8.72 3.54 22.24
N THR A 195 -8.05 2.83 23.14
CA THR A 195 -8.00 1.36 23.17
C THR A 195 -8.77 0.84 24.39
N ARG A 196 -9.69 -0.10 24.17
CA ARG A 196 -10.46 -0.75 25.25
C ARG A 196 -9.69 -1.93 25.86
N SER A 197 -9.84 -2.12 27.17
CA SER A 197 -9.36 -3.31 27.88
C SER A 197 -10.18 -4.54 27.46
N ALA A 198 -9.52 -5.70 27.36
CA ALA A 198 -10.24 -6.96 27.16
C ALA A 198 -10.92 -7.39 28.47
N GLY A 199 -12.22 -7.66 28.42
CA GLY A 199 -12.96 -8.19 29.56
C GLY A 199 -12.62 -9.67 29.79
N THR A 200 -12.15 -10.01 30.99
CA THR A 200 -11.85 -11.39 31.38
C THR A 200 -13.12 -12.19 31.55
N SER A 201 -13.38 -13.11 30.61
CA SER A 201 -14.38 -14.18 30.76
C SER A 201 -13.64 -15.48 31.06
N SER A 202 -13.93 -16.08 32.22
CA SER A 202 -13.32 -17.32 32.69
C SER A 202 -14.21 -18.52 32.36
N LEU A 203 -13.68 -19.45 31.55
CA LEU A 203 -14.28 -20.77 31.35
C LEU A 203 -13.19 -21.85 31.36
N SER A 204 -13.52 -22.98 31.98
CA SER A 204 -12.61 -24.07 32.36
C SER A 204 -12.41 -25.12 31.25
N SER A 205 -11.25 -25.78 31.31
CA SER A 205 -10.82 -26.82 30.35
C SER A 205 -11.33 -28.22 30.71
N PRO A 206 -11.59 -29.06 29.69
CA PRO A 206 -11.42 -30.51 29.79
C PRO A 206 -10.29 -31.04 28.87
N SER A 207 -9.79 -32.23 29.22
CA SER A 207 -8.60 -32.90 28.68
C SER A 207 -8.92 -33.90 27.54
N PRO A 208 -7.98 -34.26 26.63
CA PRO A 208 -8.29 -35.08 25.46
C PRO A 208 -8.22 -36.60 25.71
N LYS A 209 -8.91 -37.38 24.87
CA LYS A 209 -8.72 -38.83 24.70
C LYS A 209 -8.54 -39.18 23.22
N SER A 210 -7.74 -40.21 22.97
CA SER A 210 -7.28 -40.64 21.66
C SER A 210 -7.96 -41.95 21.24
N SER A 211 -8.22 -42.13 19.94
CA SER A 211 -8.42 -43.44 19.30
C SER A 211 -8.32 -43.34 17.77
N VAL A 212 -7.47 -44.19 17.18
CA VAL A 212 -7.41 -44.49 15.73
C VAL A 212 -8.05 -45.87 15.52
N PRO A 213 -8.69 -46.13 14.37
CA PRO A 213 -8.22 -47.26 13.56
C PRO A 213 -8.09 -46.94 12.06
N ASP A 214 -7.29 -47.77 11.39
CA ASP A 214 -6.90 -47.72 9.98
C ASP A 214 -7.76 -48.65 9.09
N SER A 215 -7.88 -48.35 7.79
CA SER A 215 -8.08 -49.35 6.72
C SER A 215 -8.09 -48.72 5.31
N GLN A 216 -7.13 -49.15 4.48
CA GLN A 216 -7.11 -48.94 3.02
C GLN A 216 -7.90 -50.07 2.31
N PRO A 217 -8.41 -49.84 1.07
CA PRO A 217 -7.78 -50.55 -0.06
C PRO A 217 -7.70 -49.75 -1.38
N THR A 218 -6.70 -50.12 -2.20
CA THR A 218 -6.48 -49.81 -3.63
C THR A 218 -6.10 -51.14 -4.33
N PRO A 219 -5.99 -51.33 -5.68
CA PRO A 219 -5.69 -50.40 -6.81
C PRO A 219 -6.72 -50.55 -7.99
N HIS A 220 -6.50 -50.30 -9.29
CA HIS A 220 -5.39 -49.85 -10.18
C HIS A 220 -6.03 -49.06 -11.36
N SER A 221 -5.38 -48.12 -12.06
CA SER A 221 -4.36 -48.31 -13.12
C SER A 221 -3.78 -46.94 -13.51
N THR A 222 -2.49 -46.63 -13.36
CA THR A 222 -1.39 -46.79 -14.34
C THR A 222 -1.54 -46.05 -15.69
N VAL A 223 -0.92 -44.86 -15.86
CA VAL A 223 0.03 -44.50 -16.96
C VAL A 223 0.94 -43.33 -16.53
N THR A 224 2.21 -43.67 -16.28
CA THR A 224 3.51 -43.05 -16.68
C THR A 224 3.73 -41.53 -16.89
N ALA A 225 4.93 -41.11 -16.43
CA ALA A 225 5.79 -39.97 -16.86
C ALA A 225 5.50 -38.54 -16.34
N GLY A 226 6.39 -38.08 -15.45
CA GLY A 226 6.33 -36.77 -14.81
C GLY A 226 6.67 -35.55 -15.69
N SER A 227 5.97 -34.46 -15.38
CA SER A 227 6.39 -33.07 -15.57
C SER A 227 5.58 -32.20 -14.62
N GLY A 228 6.19 -31.22 -13.97
CA GLY A 228 5.47 -30.24 -13.16
C GLY A 228 4.79 -29.19 -14.06
N ALA A 229 3.54 -29.44 -14.43
CA ALA A 229 2.83 -28.59 -15.38
C ALA A 229 2.45 -27.22 -14.79
N THR A 230 3.16 -26.17 -15.20
CA THR A 230 2.69 -24.78 -15.10
C THR A 230 1.53 -24.57 -16.07
N HIS A 231 0.29 -24.84 -15.63
CA HIS A 231 -0.89 -24.80 -16.49
C HIS A 231 -1.13 -23.40 -17.09
N GLY A 232 -0.70 -23.22 -18.34
CA GLY A 232 -1.10 -22.12 -19.21
C GLY A 232 -0.06 -21.04 -19.52
N MET A 233 1.18 -21.11 -19.01
CA MET A 233 2.25 -20.19 -19.45
C MET A 233 2.78 -20.59 -20.84
N ALA A 234 3.19 -19.60 -21.66
CA ALA A 234 3.74 -19.86 -22.99
C ALA A 234 5.18 -20.43 -22.98
N PHE A 235 5.79 -20.56 -21.80
CA PHE A 235 7.16 -21.01 -21.55
C PHE A 235 7.25 -21.60 -20.13
N ALA A 236 8.32 -22.34 -19.84
CA ALA A 236 8.58 -22.85 -18.48
C ALA A 236 9.17 -21.76 -17.57
N VAL A 237 8.60 -21.58 -16.38
CA VAL A 237 9.07 -20.59 -15.38
C VAL A 237 10.15 -21.21 -14.48
N ALA A 238 11.24 -20.48 -14.21
CA ALA A 238 12.24 -20.90 -13.23
C ALA A 238 11.62 -20.96 -11.82
N LYS A 239 11.77 -22.10 -11.14
CA LYS A 239 11.21 -22.28 -9.79
C LYS A 239 11.79 -21.26 -8.81
N SER A 240 10.96 -20.79 -7.89
CA SER A 240 11.39 -20.00 -6.73
C SER A 240 12.55 -20.71 -5.99
N ASN A 241 13.58 -19.93 -5.65
CA ASN A 241 14.86 -20.28 -5.06
C ASN A 241 15.74 -21.32 -5.78
N SER A 242 15.48 -21.63 -7.05
CA SER A 242 16.27 -22.60 -7.84
C SER A 242 17.65 -22.13 -8.32
N SER A 243 17.97 -20.84 -8.19
CA SER A 243 19.21 -20.25 -8.71
C SER A 243 19.95 -19.42 -7.64
N ALA A 244 21.25 -19.20 -7.84
CA ALA A 244 22.05 -18.29 -7.02
C ALA A 244 21.66 -16.81 -7.23
N LYS A 245 21.30 -16.44 -8.47
CA LYS A 245 20.69 -15.15 -8.80
C LYS A 245 19.28 -15.07 -8.22
N LYS A 246 19.03 -14.05 -7.40
CA LYS A 246 17.75 -13.86 -6.69
C LYS A 246 16.96 -12.68 -7.25
N VAL A 247 15.65 -12.86 -7.32
CA VAL A 247 14.63 -11.88 -7.70
C VAL A 247 13.69 -11.75 -6.51
N PHE A 248 13.83 -10.65 -5.77
CA PHE A 248 12.90 -10.28 -4.71
C PHE A 248 11.92 -9.22 -5.24
N ALA A 249 10.70 -9.15 -4.73
CA ALA A 249 9.80 -8.02 -4.99
C ALA A 249 9.62 -7.18 -3.72
N HIS A 250 9.61 -5.85 -3.84
CA HIS A 250 9.32 -4.96 -2.72
C HIS A 250 7.85 -5.07 -2.33
N TYR A 251 7.54 -5.57 -1.15
CA TYR A 251 6.18 -5.71 -0.66
C TYR A 251 5.82 -4.55 0.26
N PHE A 252 4.74 -3.84 -0.04
CA PHE A 252 4.31 -2.63 0.62
C PHE A 252 3.06 -2.89 1.49
N PRO A 253 3.19 -3.00 2.83
CA PRO A 253 2.07 -3.38 3.71
C PRO A 253 0.80 -2.50 3.69
N PRO A 254 0.80 -1.21 3.27
CA PRO A 254 -0.41 -0.40 3.25
C PRO A 254 -1.55 -0.95 2.38
N TYR A 255 -1.26 -1.65 1.27
CA TYR A 255 -2.25 -2.09 0.27
C TYR A 255 -2.38 -3.63 0.19
N PRO A 256 -3.04 -4.29 1.16
CA PRO A 256 -3.36 -5.71 1.09
C PRO A 256 -4.46 -5.98 0.05
N VAL A 257 -4.65 -7.25 -0.32
CA VAL A 257 -5.77 -7.70 -1.18
C VAL A 257 -7.14 -7.15 -0.72
N SER A 258 -7.41 -7.19 0.60
CA SER A 258 -8.61 -6.57 1.17
C SER A 258 -8.34 -5.91 2.53
N PHE A 259 -9.10 -4.86 2.84
CA PHE A 259 -9.07 -4.18 4.14
C PHE A 259 -10.17 -4.66 5.10
N ASP A 260 -11.33 -5.02 4.56
CA ASP A 260 -12.59 -5.23 5.29
C ASP A 260 -13.36 -6.49 4.84
N ASN A 261 -12.76 -7.30 3.96
CA ASN A 261 -13.30 -8.56 3.44
C ASN A 261 -14.70 -8.43 2.83
N GLN A 262 -15.01 -7.27 2.24
CA GLN A 262 -16.26 -7.01 1.54
C GLN A 262 -16.14 -7.33 0.04
N PRO A 263 -17.27 -7.52 -0.68
CA PRO A 263 -17.26 -7.68 -2.13
C PRO A 263 -16.64 -6.46 -2.84
N PRO A 264 -15.95 -6.63 -3.98
CA PRO A 264 -15.16 -5.55 -4.60
C PRO A 264 -15.95 -4.29 -4.98
N ALA A 265 -17.27 -4.40 -5.19
CA ALA A 265 -18.14 -3.27 -5.50
C ALA A 265 -18.43 -2.33 -4.30
N SER A 266 -18.18 -2.77 -3.06
CA SER A 266 -18.54 -2.04 -1.84
C SER A 266 -17.44 -2.05 -0.77
N ASP A 267 -16.26 -2.57 -1.10
CA ASP A 267 -15.13 -2.67 -0.18
C ASP A 267 -14.43 -1.32 0.08
N TYR A 268 -13.39 -1.36 0.91
CA TYR A 268 -12.66 -0.15 1.25
C TYR A 268 -12.01 0.52 0.03
N TYR A 269 -11.47 -0.23 -0.94
CA TYR A 269 -10.89 0.35 -2.17
C TYR A 269 -11.94 1.10 -2.98
N ALA A 270 -13.09 0.47 -3.24
CA ALA A 270 -14.18 1.05 -4.02
C ALA A 270 -14.86 2.25 -3.31
N ARG A 271 -14.90 2.26 -1.97
CA ARG A 271 -15.49 3.36 -1.19
C ARG A 271 -14.54 4.52 -0.92
N ASN A 272 -13.23 4.28 -0.83
CA ASN A 272 -12.29 5.25 -0.29
C ASN A 272 -11.10 5.61 -1.19
N TYR A 273 -10.59 4.68 -2.00
CA TYR A 273 -9.32 4.89 -2.71
C TYR A 273 -9.48 5.12 -4.22
N LEU A 274 -10.50 4.53 -4.85
CA LEU A 274 -10.78 4.74 -6.27
C LEU A 274 -11.70 5.93 -6.56
N THR A 275 -12.39 6.45 -5.55
CA THR A 275 -13.34 7.56 -5.69
C THR A 275 -12.75 8.88 -5.18
N PRO A 276 -12.96 10.01 -5.89
CA PRO A 276 -12.55 11.34 -5.41
C PRO A 276 -13.16 11.72 -4.05
N THR A 277 -14.38 11.26 -3.75
CA THR A 277 -15.10 11.58 -2.50
C THR A 277 -14.70 10.69 -1.31
N GLY A 278 -13.84 9.70 -1.56
CA GLY A 278 -13.35 8.76 -0.54
C GLY A 278 -12.68 9.42 0.65
N GLU A 279 -12.73 8.75 1.81
CA GLU A 279 -12.21 9.22 3.11
C GLU A 279 -12.65 10.65 3.50
N GLY A 280 -13.83 11.09 3.06
CA GLY A 280 -14.34 12.44 3.32
C GLY A 280 -13.83 13.50 2.33
N GLY A 281 -13.58 13.12 1.08
CA GLY A 281 -13.24 14.03 -0.02
C GLY A 281 -11.79 14.50 -0.06
N ILE A 282 -10.88 13.82 0.66
CA ILE A 282 -9.46 14.21 0.68
C ILE A 282 -8.75 13.94 -0.65
N HIS A 283 -9.30 13.02 -1.45
CA HIS A 283 -8.77 12.60 -2.75
C HIS A 283 -9.39 13.38 -3.92
N VAL A 284 -10.23 14.39 -3.66
CA VAL A 284 -10.84 15.24 -4.71
C VAL A 284 -9.76 15.90 -5.56
N ARG A 285 -8.70 16.44 -4.95
CA ARG A 285 -7.61 17.10 -5.69
C ARG A 285 -6.85 16.17 -6.65
N SER A 286 -6.89 14.85 -6.46
CA SER A 286 -6.20 13.85 -7.30
C SER A 286 -7.16 12.97 -8.12
N GLY A 287 -8.47 13.21 -8.05
CA GLY A 287 -9.47 12.36 -8.70
C GLY A 287 -9.54 10.94 -8.13
N GLY A 288 -9.29 10.77 -6.83
CA GLY A 288 -9.07 9.46 -6.20
C GLY A 288 -7.60 9.28 -5.75
N LEU A 289 -7.36 8.37 -4.82
CA LEU A 289 -6.01 8.06 -4.32
C LEU A 289 -5.21 7.25 -5.34
N LEU A 290 -5.87 6.28 -5.96
CA LEU A 290 -5.31 5.28 -6.85
C LEU A 290 -6.02 5.33 -8.22
N ARG A 291 -5.45 4.65 -9.22
CA ARG A 291 -6.17 4.24 -10.45
C ARG A 291 -6.51 2.76 -10.45
N ASP A 292 -5.66 1.95 -9.82
CA ASP A 292 -5.79 0.50 -9.75
C ASP A 292 -5.89 -0.02 -8.30
N ARG A 293 -6.17 -1.30 -8.15
CA ARG A 293 -6.37 -2.05 -6.90
C ARG A 293 -6.00 -3.53 -7.12
N PRO A 294 -5.79 -4.31 -6.05
CA PRO A 294 -5.72 -5.77 -6.18
C PRO A 294 -6.93 -6.35 -6.90
N GLU A 295 -6.73 -7.48 -7.60
CA GLU A 295 -7.81 -8.29 -8.17
C GLU A 295 -8.94 -8.48 -7.13
N GLY A 296 -10.16 -8.16 -7.53
CA GLY A 296 -11.33 -8.29 -6.68
C GLY A 296 -11.65 -9.76 -6.41
N ARG A 297 -11.93 -10.10 -5.15
CA ARG A 297 -12.42 -11.42 -4.75
C ARG A 297 -13.63 -11.32 -3.83
N ASP A 298 -14.42 -12.39 -3.79
CA ASP A 298 -15.53 -12.51 -2.85
C ASP A 298 -15.04 -12.59 -1.38
N PRO A 299 -15.91 -12.25 -0.41
CA PRO A 299 -15.63 -12.44 1.02
C PRO A 299 -15.23 -13.87 1.36
N LEU A 300 -14.08 -14.05 2.02
CA LEU A 300 -13.61 -15.36 2.50
C LEU A 300 -14.05 -15.62 3.94
N SER A 301 -14.27 -16.89 4.28
CA SER A 301 -14.49 -17.32 5.67
C SER A 301 -13.17 -17.56 6.41
N GLY A 302 -13.21 -17.54 7.75
CA GLY A 302 -12.03 -17.81 8.60
C GLY A 302 -10.98 -16.68 8.60
N ASP A 303 -9.70 -17.06 8.73
CA ASP A 303 -8.54 -16.14 8.68
C ASP A 303 -8.25 -15.72 7.23
N TRP A 304 -9.15 -14.89 6.69
CA TRP A 304 -9.12 -14.39 5.31
C TRP A 304 -7.84 -13.57 5.02
N GLN A 305 -7.30 -12.87 6.02
CA GLN A 305 -6.08 -12.09 5.86
C GLN A 305 -4.86 -13.01 5.62
N LEU A 306 -4.78 -14.14 6.35
CA LEU A 306 -3.76 -15.15 6.10
C LEU A 306 -3.95 -15.86 4.76
N ALA A 307 -5.21 -16.09 4.34
CA ALA A 307 -5.52 -16.66 3.04
C ALA A 307 -5.06 -15.75 1.89
N ASP A 308 -5.31 -14.45 1.99
CA ASP A 308 -4.84 -13.42 1.05
C ASP A 308 -3.31 -13.43 0.94
N MET A 309 -2.61 -13.32 2.07
CA MET A 309 -1.15 -13.31 2.11
C MET A 309 -0.54 -14.61 1.56
N LYS A 310 -1.21 -15.76 1.75
CA LYS A 310 -0.80 -17.04 1.11
C LYS A 310 -1.03 -17.03 -0.39
N SER A 311 -2.12 -16.42 -0.86
CA SER A 311 -2.40 -16.25 -2.30
C SER A 311 -1.31 -15.40 -2.95
N GLU A 312 -0.94 -14.26 -2.35
CA GLU A 312 0.13 -13.38 -2.84
C GLU A 312 1.50 -14.08 -2.88
N VAL A 313 1.87 -14.81 -1.82
CA VAL A 313 3.08 -15.63 -1.79
C VAL A 313 3.07 -16.71 -2.89
N ASN A 314 1.95 -17.40 -3.08
CA ASN A 314 1.84 -18.43 -4.10
C ASN A 314 1.96 -17.84 -5.51
N ALA A 315 1.24 -16.75 -5.81
CA ALA A 315 1.30 -16.08 -7.10
C ALA A 315 2.72 -15.59 -7.42
N ALA A 316 3.42 -14.98 -6.46
CA ALA A 316 4.81 -14.58 -6.62
C ALA A 316 5.74 -15.79 -6.83
N ALA A 317 5.58 -16.87 -6.06
CA ALA A 317 6.38 -18.08 -6.18
C ALA A 317 6.13 -18.85 -7.49
N ASP A 318 4.91 -18.79 -8.04
CA ASP A 318 4.54 -19.36 -9.35
C ASP A 318 5.07 -18.53 -10.52
N ALA A 319 5.18 -17.21 -10.36
CA ALA A 319 5.87 -16.30 -11.27
C ALA A 319 7.42 -16.38 -11.17
N GLY A 320 7.94 -17.29 -10.35
CA GLY A 320 9.38 -17.48 -10.19
C GLY A 320 10.07 -16.40 -9.36
N ILE A 321 9.37 -15.62 -8.54
CA ILE A 321 9.97 -14.69 -7.57
C ILE A 321 10.49 -15.50 -6.36
N ASP A 322 11.66 -15.17 -5.83
CA ASP A 322 12.31 -15.90 -4.71
C ASP A 322 11.80 -15.50 -3.33
N GLY A 323 11.23 -14.30 -3.23
CA GLY A 323 10.77 -13.76 -1.97
C GLY A 323 10.30 -12.32 -2.05
N PHE A 324 9.92 -11.77 -0.90
CA PHE A 324 9.62 -10.35 -0.75
C PHE A 324 10.64 -9.62 0.12
N ASN A 325 11.05 -8.43 -0.32
CA ASN A 325 11.63 -7.42 0.56
C ASN A 325 10.45 -6.69 1.22
N VAL A 326 10.10 -7.04 2.47
CA VAL A 326 8.89 -6.51 3.12
C VAL A 326 9.16 -5.17 3.81
N ASP A 327 8.41 -4.15 3.43
CA ASP A 327 8.70 -2.78 3.81
C ASP A 327 8.21 -2.41 5.22
N ILE A 328 9.16 -2.18 6.12
CA ILE A 328 8.90 -1.93 7.54
C ILE A 328 8.74 -0.42 7.74
N LEU A 329 7.52 0.06 7.50
CA LEU A 329 7.13 1.47 7.66
C LEU A 329 6.92 1.87 9.12
N SER A 330 6.45 0.94 9.96
CA SER A 330 6.21 1.11 11.39
C SER A 330 6.51 -0.16 12.16
N LEU A 331 6.83 0.00 13.45
CA LEU A 331 7.15 -1.09 14.38
C LEU A 331 5.94 -1.55 15.22
N SER A 332 4.74 -1.08 14.85
CA SER A 332 3.45 -1.41 15.46
C SER A 332 2.28 -1.03 14.53
N GLY A 333 1.09 -1.55 14.87
CA GLY A 333 -0.16 -1.30 14.13
C GLY A 333 -0.23 -2.01 12.78
N ASN A 334 -1.27 -1.71 12.00
CA ASN A 334 -1.66 -2.50 10.82
C ASN A 334 -0.53 -2.86 9.84
N ASN A 335 0.45 -1.97 9.59
CA ASN A 335 1.58 -2.26 8.70
C ASN A 335 2.52 -3.31 9.29
N TRP A 336 2.80 -3.22 10.60
CA TRP A 336 3.57 -4.23 11.34
C TRP A 336 2.81 -5.56 11.43
N ASP A 337 1.52 -5.51 11.73
CA ASP A 337 0.68 -6.70 11.87
C ASP A 337 0.59 -7.47 10.53
N ARG A 338 0.50 -6.74 9.40
CA ARG A 338 0.59 -7.31 8.04
C ARG A 338 1.98 -7.85 7.71
N THR A 339 3.05 -7.19 8.16
CA THR A 339 4.43 -7.72 8.02
C THR A 339 4.57 -9.07 8.72
N ILE A 340 4.12 -9.17 9.97
CA ILE A 340 4.08 -10.42 10.75
C ILE A 340 3.23 -11.48 10.05
N LEU A 341 2.08 -11.09 9.51
CA LEU A 341 1.18 -11.99 8.79
C LEU A 341 1.81 -12.53 7.49
N LEU A 342 2.58 -11.71 6.77
CA LEU A 342 3.32 -12.12 5.58
C LEU A 342 4.44 -13.13 5.93
N MET A 343 5.19 -12.92 7.02
CA MET A 343 6.16 -13.90 7.52
C MET A 343 5.47 -15.26 7.78
N LYS A 344 4.33 -15.23 8.49
CA LYS A 344 3.51 -16.41 8.79
C LYS A 344 2.96 -17.08 7.52
N ALA A 345 2.48 -16.30 6.55
CA ALA A 345 1.94 -16.81 5.30
C ALA A 345 3.02 -17.52 4.46
N ALA A 346 4.20 -16.90 4.31
CA ALA A 346 5.33 -17.51 3.61
C ALA A 346 5.75 -18.83 4.26
N GLN A 347 5.92 -18.85 5.60
CA GLN A 347 6.26 -20.06 6.34
C GLN A 347 5.20 -21.17 6.19
N GLN A 348 3.91 -20.80 6.16
CA GLN A 348 2.82 -21.76 6.04
C GLN A 348 2.41 -22.09 4.58
N SER A 349 3.09 -21.51 3.58
CA SER A 349 2.80 -21.79 2.17
C SER A 349 3.31 -23.16 1.72
N GLY A 350 4.33 -23.70 2.42
CA GLY A 350 5.07 -24.88 1.97
C GLY A 350 5.94 -24.65 0.71
N ARG A 351 5.99 -23.41 0.21
CA ARG A 351 6.80 -23.02 -0.95
C ARG A 351 8.23 -22.67 -0.50
N PRO A 352 9.25 -22.86 -1.37
CA PRO A 352 10.59 -22.34 -1.14
C PRO A 352 10.62 -20.82 -1.41
N PHE A 353 9.87 -20.05 -0.63
CA PHE A 353 9.68 -18.60 -0.79
C PHE A 353 10.01 -17.90 0.53
N SER A 354 10.81 -16.85 0.47
CA SER A 354 11.36 -16.20 1.68
C SER A 354 10.95 -14.75 1.82
N ILE A 355 11.09 -14.20 3.01
CA ILE A 355 10.86 -12.78 3.30
C ILE A 355 12.16 -12.20 3.85
N VAL A 356 12.56 -11.05 3.31
CA VAL A 356 13.68 -10.23 3.76
C VAL A 356 13.10 -8.99 4.44
N PRO A 357 13.33 -8.77 5.74
CA PRO A 357 12.99 -7.52 6.40
C PRO A 357 13.65 -6.32 5.69
N ASN A 358 12.86 -5.38 5.17
CA ASN A 358 13.33 -4.17 4.51
C ASN A 358 13.00 -2.94 5.37
N LEU A 359 13.99 -2.36 6.04
CA LEU A 359 13.73 -1.22 6.92
C LEU A 359 13.64 0.11 6.14
N ASP A 360 12.48 0.76 6.16
CA ASP A 360 12.32 2.10 5.57
C ASP A 360 12.95 3.16 6.48
N ALA A 361 14.06 3.73 6.01
CA ALA A 361 14.82 4.79 6.68
C ALA A 361 14.16 6.19 6.60
N THR A 362 13.15 6.37 5.75
CA THR A 362 12.30 7.57 5.66
C THR A 362 11.08 7.51 6.58
N ALA A 363 10.60 6.31 6.93
CA ALA A 363 9.41 6.11 7.74
C ALA A 363 9.69 6.10 9.25
N SER A 364 8.63 5.85 10.04
CA SER A 364 8.68 5.86 11.50
C SER A 364 9.59 4.78 12.09
N ALA A 365 9.70 3.63 11.42
CA ALA A 365 10.57 2.55 11.86
C ALA A 365 12.06 2.93 11.78
N GLY A 366 12.53 3.42 10.64
CA GLY A 366 13.92 3.87 10.48
C GLY A 366 14.26 5.18 11.22
N GLN A 367 13.26 5.91 11.73
CA GLN A 367 13.43 7.04 12.65
C GLN A 367 13.48 6.62 14.13
N SER A 368 13.27 5.34 14.44
CA SER A 368 13.36 4.80 15.81
C SER A 368 14.80 4.51 16.23
N ASP A 369 15.05 4.35 17.53
CA ASP A 369 16.38 4.01 18.03
C ASP A 369 16.79 2.56 17.70
N VAL A 370 18.10 2.33 17.65
CA VAL A 370 18.68 1.04 17.26
C VAL A 370 18.20 -0.13 18.13
N ASN A 371 18.00 0.05 19.44
CA ASN A 371 17.57 -1.03 20.32
C ASN A 371 16.12 -1.44 20.04
N THR A 372 15.24 -0.45 19.81
CA THR A 372 13.84 -0.69 19.46
C THR A 372 13.71 -1.37 18.10
N VAL A 373 14.48 -0.92 17.10
CA VAL A 373 14.52 -1.54 15.76
C VAL A 373 15.06 -2.98 15.83
N ALA A 374 16.18 -3.21 16.53
CA ALA A 374 16.78 -4.54 16.69
C ALA A 374 15.82 -5.52 17.37
N ALA A 375 15.15 -5.11 18.45
CA ALA A 375 14.16 -5.92 19.16
C ALA A 375 13.04 -6.40 18.23
N LYS A 376 12.55 -5.51 17.36
CA LYS A 376 11.46 -5.78 16.43
C LYS A 376 11.90 -6.66 15.27
N LEU A 377 13.06 -6.38 14.66
CA LEU A 377 13.62 -7.25 13.62
C LEU A 377 13.89 -8.67 14.15
N ALA A 378 14.33 -8.82 15.40
CA ALA A 378 14.48 -10.11 16.06
C ALA A 378 13.15 -10.88 16.31
N GLU A 379 11.99 -10.24 16.23
CA GLU A 379 10.69 -10.94 16.16
C GLU A 379 10.51 -11.62 14.79
N LEU A 380 10.91 -10.96 13.69
CA LEU A 380 10.78 -11.46 12.32
C LEU A 380 11.75 -12.63 12.05
N TYR A 381 13.00 -12.54 12.50
CA TYR A 381 14.01 -13.58 12.27
C TYR A 381 13.74 -14.92 12.98
N LYS A 382 12.70 -15.01 13.82
CA LYS A 382 12.19 -16.27 14.40
C LYS A 382 11.40 -17.12 13.41
N TYR A 383 10.89 -16.53 12.33
CA TYR A 383 10.15 -17.25 11.30
C TYR A 383 11.10 -17.97 10.36
N SER A 384 10.81 -19.22 10.03
CA SER A 384 11.60 -20.02 9.06
C SER A 384 11.51 -19.51 7.62
N SER A 385 10.58 -18.59 7.34
CA SER A 385 10.51 -17.84 6.09
C SER A 385 11.50 -16.67 6.00
N ALA A 386 12.14 -16.26 7.09
CA ALA A 386 13.16 -15.22 7.05
C ALA A 386 14.38 -15.71 6.23
N TYR A 387 14.73 -15.00 5.16
CA TYR A 387 15.77 -15.46 4.25
C TYR A 387 17.14 -15.54 4.95
N LYS A 388 17.82 -16.68 4.78
CA LYS A 388 19.14 -16.97 5.36
C LYS A 388 20.11 -17.37 4.26
N LEU A 389 21.28 -16.73 4.23
CA LEU A 389 22.40 -17.10 3.37
C LEU A 389 22.97 -18.46 3.78
N ALA A 390 23.67 -19.12 2.85
CA ALA A 390 24.38 -20.37 3.12
C ALA A 390 25.49 -20.22 4.20
N THR A 391 25.98 -18.99 4.42
CA THR A 391 26.91 -18.62 5.51
C THR A 391 26.25 -18.63 6.90
N GLY A 392 24.91 -18.70 6.98
CA GLY A 392 24.16 -18.64 8.22
C GLY A 392 23.69 -17.23 8.61
N GLU A 393 24.03 -16.19 7.86
CA GLU A 393 23.55 -14.82 8.08
C GLU A 393 22.13 -14.63 7.53
N TYR A 394 21.27 -13.92 8.25
CA TYR A 394 19.98 -13.49 7.72
C TYR A 394 20.16 -12.26 6.82
N LEU A 395 19.37 -12.14 5.75
CA LEU A 395 19.36 -10.89 4.98
C LEU A 395 18.54 -9.81 5.68
N LEU A 396 19.13 -8.62 5.78
CA LEU A 396 18.48 -7.36 6.12
C LEU A 396 18.56 -6.45 4.90
N SER A 397 17.46 -5.82 4.51
CA SER A 397 17.40 -4.81 3.45
C SER A 397 16.98 -3.45 4.02
N SER A 398 17.04 -2.40 3.21
CA SER A 398 16.59 -1.05 3.55
C SER A 398 15.85 -0.39 2.38
N PHE A 399 14.92 0.52 2.66
CA PHE A 399 14.57 1.58 1.70
C PHE A 399 15.27 2.89 2.10
N ALA A 400 15.92 3.54 1.12
CA ALA A 400 16.68 4.78 1.27
C ALA A 400 17.79 4.72 2.33
N ALA A 401 18.69 3.73 2.22
CA ALA A 401 19.72 3.43 3.23
C ALA A 401 20.49 4.66 3.72
N GLU A 402 20.77 5.62 2.83
CA GLU A 402 21.53 6.85 3.08
C GLU A 402 20.83 7.88 3.99
N ARG A 403 19.56 7.63 4.36
CA ARG A 403 18.87 8.40 5.40
C ARG A 403 19.33 8.04 6.82
N GLN A 404 20.05 6.93 6.96
CA GLN A 404 20.84 6.60 8.15
C GLN A 404 22.33 6.47 7.78
N SER A 405 23.22 6.67 8.74
CA SER A 405 24.67 6.54 8.49
C SER A 405 25.10 5.07 8.44
N PRO A 406 26.19 4.72 7.72
CA PRO A 406 26.76 3.38 7.78
C PRO A 406 27.09 2.91 9.20
N ALA A 407 27.47 3.83 10.09
CA ALA A 407 27.70 3.54 11.51
C ALA A 407 26.40 3.17 12.26
N TRP A 408 25.26 3.79 11.93
CA TRP A 408 23.96 3.41 12.50
C TRP A 408 23.56 2.00 12.06
N TRP A 409 23.77 1.66 10.78
CA TRP A 409 23.52 0.31 10.27
C TRP A 409 24.43 -0.75 10.89
N ASN A 410 25.72 -0.45 11.11
CA ASN A 410 26.60 -1.35 11.86
C ASN A 410 26.12 -1.56 13.30
N SER A 411 25.82 -0.48 14.04
CA SER A 411 25.25 -0.59 15.40
C SER A 411 23.98 -1.45 15.45
N LEU A 412 23.13 -1.42 14.42
CA LEU A 412 21.96 -2.28 14.30
C LEU A 412 22.31 -3.75 14.10
N LYS A 413 23.25 -4.06 13.20
CA LYS A 413 23.77 -5.44 13.01
C LYS A 413 24.43 -5.96 14.29
N ASP A 414 25.23 -5.14 14.94
CA ASP A 414 25.93 -5.48 16.19
C ASP A 414 24.94 -5.74 17.33
N THR A 415 23.89 -4.92 17.45
CA THR A 415 22.83 -5.11 18.45
C THR A 415 22.02 -6.39 18.17
N LEU A 416 21.69 -6.67 16.91
CA LEU A 416 21.03 -7.92 16.51
C LEU A 416 21.88 -9.15 16.85
N SER A 417 23.18 -9.12 16.54
CA SER A 417 24.09 -10.22 16.82
C SER A 417 24.30 -10.42 18.32
N THR A 418 24.71 -9.38 19.05
CA THR A 418 25.14 -9.48 20.46
C THR A 418 23.98 -9.71 21.44
N LYS A 419 22.80 -9.13 21.18
CA LYS A 419 21.65 -9.19 22.11
C LYS A 419 20.60 -10.23 21.72
N TYR A 420 20.50 -10.57 20.44
CA TYR A 420 19.45 -11.48 19.92
C TYR A 420 20.00 -12.71 19.22
N GLY A 421 21.31 -12.85 19.05
CA GLY A 421 21.93 -13.99 18.36
C GLY A 421 21.67 -14.00 16.84
N VAL A 422 21.31 -12.86 16.26
CA VAL A 422 20.97 -12.73 14.84
C VAL A 422 22.10 -12.03 14.10
N THR A 423 22.96 -12.79 13.43
CA THR A 423 23.95 -12.26 12.48
C THR A 423 23.27 -11.91 11.16
N THR A 424 23.52 -10.71 10.62
CA THR A 424 22.87 -10.21 9.40
C THR A 424 23.83 -9.71 8.33
N ALA A 425 23.50 -10.03 7.08
CA ALA A 425 24.13 -9.53 5.87
C ALA A 425 23.22 -8.45 5.24
N PHE A 426 23.78 -7.27 4.94
CA PHE A 426 22.99 -6.08 4.62
C PHE A 426 22.88 -5.78 3.12
N ILE A 427 21.68 -5.44 2.65
CA ILE A 427 21.40 -4.95 1.31
C ILE A 427 21.01 -3.47 1.42
N ALA A 428 21.86 -2.59 0.93
CA ALA A 428 21.62 -1.15 0.95
C ALA A 428 20.93 -0.70 -0.36
N ILE A 429 19.61 -0.48 -0.33
CA ILE A 429 18.91 0.19 -1.45
C ILE A 429 18.92 1.70 -1.23
N LEU A 430 19.49 2.43 -2.20
CA LEU A 430 19.69 3.88 -2.15
C LEU A 430 18.64 4.61 -3.00
N LEU A 431 18.25 5.82 -2.60
CA LEU A 431 17.57 6.77 -3.51
C LEU A 431 18.57 7.63 -4.28
N SER A 432 19.78 7.81 -3.74
CA SER A 432 20.88 8.53 -4.34
C SER A 432 22.14 7.64 -4.38
N PRO A 433 22.29 6.78 -5.39
CA PRO A 433 23.49 5.95 -5.61
C PRO A 433 24.68 6.77 -6.17
N SER A 434 25.01 7.89 -5.52
CA SER A 434 26.19 8.70 -5.83
C SER A 434 27.48 7.96 -5.49
N ASP A 435 28.59 8.27 -6.17
CA ASP A 435 29.89 7.61 -5.90
C ASP A 435 30.36 7.78 -4.44
N PHE A 436 29.91 8.83 -3.75
CA PHE A 436 30.10 9.01 -2.32
C PHE A 436 29.31 7.97 -1.50
N ASN A 437 28.00 7.84 -1.76
CA ASN A 437 27.15 6.87 -1.06
C ASN A 437 27.55 5.42 -1.36
N LEU A 438 27.88 5.09 -2.63
CA LEU A 438 28.36 3.76 -3.00
C LEU A 438 29.63 3.38 -2.20
N LYS A 439 30.61 4.28 -2.12
CA LYS A 439 31.84 4.06 -1.33
C LYS A 439 31.58 4.01 0.18
N ALA A 440 30.64 4.80 0.70
CA ALA A 440 30.31 4.83 2.12
C ALA A 440 29.57 3.56 2.59
N PHE A 441 28.74 2.96 1.74
CA PHE A 441 27.95 1.77 2.06
C PHE A 441 28.65 0.45 1.71
N ALA A 442 29.56 0.42 0.72
CA ALA A 442 30.21 -0.82 0.30
C ALA A 442 30.88 -1.63 1.44
N PRO A 443 31.62 -1.03 2.39
CA PRO A 443 32.27 -1.79 3.47
C PRO A 443 31.31 -2.48 4.45
N ILE A 444 30.01 -2.16 4.43
CA ILE A 444 29.01 -2.68 5.38
C ILE A 444 27.95 -3.58 4.73
N SER A 445 28.02 -3.76 3.40
CA SER A 445 26.97 -4.32 2.57
C SER A 445 27.37 -5.64 1.89
N TYR A 446 26.46 -6.61 1.94
CA TYR A 446 26.48 -7.81 1.10
C TYR A 446 26.11 -7.49 -0.36
N ALA A 447 25.18 -6.54 -0.55
CA ALA A 447 24.82 -5.98 -1.84
C ALA A 447 24.42 -4.49 -1.71
N ILE A 448 24.55 -3.74 -2.80
CA ILE A 448 23.96 -2.40 -2.95
C ILE A 448 22.97 -2.45 -4.12
N GLY A 449 21.88 -1.70 -4.02
CA GLY A 449 20.95 -1.44 -5.11
C GLY A 449 20.49 0.02 -5.10
N ASP A 450 19.64 0.38 -6.04
CA ASP A 450 18.90 1.65 -6.02
C ASP A 450 17.40 1.44 -6.27
N TRP A 451 16.60 2.47 -6.01
CA TRP A 451 15.15 2.40 -6.29
C TRP A 451 14.81 2.50 -7.79
N GLY A 452 15.79 2.88 -8.63
CA GLY A 452 15.67 2.92 -10.08
C GLY A 452 14.95 4.15 -10.62
N THR A 453 14.99 4.27 -11.94
CA THR A 453 14.19 5.24 -12.70
C THR A 453 13.02 4.53 -13.41
N ARG A 454 12.16 5.27 -14.10
CA ARG A 454 10.82 4.81 -14.53
C ARG A 454 10.47 5.12 -15.98
N THR A 455 11.45 5.47 -16.81
CA THR A 455 11.25 5.59 -18.27
C THR A 455 12.30 4.75 -18.99
N PRO A 456 12.01 4.21 -20.19
CA PRO A 456 12.99 3.39 -20.91
C PRO A 456 14.25 4.18 -21.26
N GLN A 457 14.11 5.47 -21.57
CA GLN A 457 15.22 6.33 -21.95
C GLN A 457 16.18 6.58 -20.77
N THR A 458 15.65 6.86 -19.57
CA THR A 458 16.49 7.07 -18.38
C THR A 458 17.16 5.77 -17.93
N ILE A 459 16.48 4.62 -18.07
CA ILE A 459 17.03 3.29 -17.76
C ILE A 459 18.16 2.92 -18.72
N LYS A 460 17.95 3.05 -20.03
CA LYS A 460 18.95 2.72 -21.06
C LYS A 460 20.19 3.60 -20.96
N ASN A 461 20.02 4.89 -20.66
CA ASN A 461 21.12 5.85 -20.54
C ASN A 461 21.70 5.98 -19.12
N GLY A 462 21.19 5.22 -18.15
CA GLY A 462 21.61 5.34 -16.74
C GLY A 462 23.08 4.92 -16.50
N PRO A 463 23.71 5.35 -15.40
CA PRO A 463 25.07 4.91 -15.06
C PRO A 463 25.19 3.40 -14.92
N ALA A 464 26.35 2.83 -15.25
CA ALA A 464 26.64 1.40 -15.07
C ALA A 464 26.89 1.06 -13.59
N TYR A 465 25.83 1.07 -12.79
CA TYR A 465 25.93 0.90 -11.33
C TYR A 465 26.47 -0.46 -10.92
N ALA A 466 26.17 -1.54 -11.66
CA ALA A 466 26.73 -2.85 -11.37
C ALA A 466 28.26 -2.82 -11.42
N ALA A 467 28.85 -2.36 -12.53
CA ALA A 467 30.30 -2.22 -12.66
C ALA A 467 30.92 -1.32 -11.57
N LYS A 468 30.24 -0.22 -11.19
CA LYS A 468 30.69 0.64 -10.08
C LYS A 468 30.71 -0.08 -8.73
N VAL A 469 29.71 -0.91 -8.44
CA VAL A 469 29.55 -1.62 -7.16
C VAL A 469 30.43 -2.87 -7.11
N HIS A 470 30.58 -3.59 -8.22
CA HIS A 470 31.55 -4.69 -8.38
C HIS A 470 32.99 -4.20 -8.20
N ALA A 471 33.34 -3.01 -8.71
CA ALA A 471 34.65 -2.39 -8.49
C ALA A 471 34.93 -2.03 -7.00
N LEU A 472 33.90 -2.02 -6.15
CA LEU A 472 34.00 -1.89 -4.69
C LEU A 472 33.97 -3.25 -3.96
N GLY A 473 33.93 -4.37 -4.70
CA GLY A 473 33.92 -5.73 -4.15
C GLY A 473 32.54 -6.21 -3.65
N VAL A 474 31.46 -5.50 -4.01
CA VAL A 474 30.09 -5.75 -3.50
C VAL A 474 29.16 -6.19 -4.63
N LYS A 475 28.10 -6.92 -4.31
CA LYS A 475 27.09 -7.36 -5.29
C LYS A 475 26.13 -6.22 -5.67
N TRP A 476 25.60 -6.27 -6.89
CA TRP A 476 24.58 -5.33 -7.36
C TRP A 476 23.18 -5.95 -7.35
N MET A 477 22.21 -5.23 -6.77
CA MET A 477 20.78 -5.51 -6.86
C MET A 477 20.12 -4.50 -7.80
N ALA A 478 19.79 -4.93 -9.02
CA ALA A 478 19.19 -4.05 -10.02
C ALA A 478 17.68 -3.83 -9.77
N PRO A 479 17.17 -2.59 -9.89
CA PRO A 479 15.74 -2.32 -9.88
C PRO A 479 15.08 -2.68 -11.22
N VAL A 480 13.91 -3.30 -11.15
CA VAL A 480 13.05 -3.61 -12.30
C VAL A 480 11.65 -3.06 -12.03
N ALA A 481 11.07 -2.36 -13.00
CA ALA A 481 9.80 -1.64 -12.84
C ALA A 481 8.92 -1.76 -14.09
N ILE A 482 7.60 -1.70 -13.92
CA ILE A 482 6.64 -1.70 -15.02
C ILE A 482 6.32 -0.29 -15.53
N GLN A 483 5.90 0.59 -14.62
CA GLN A 483 5.47 1.98 -14.85
C GLN A 483 5.52 2.74 -13.54
N ASP A 484 5.23 4.05 -13.56
CA ASP A 484 5.06 4.84 -12.34
C ASP A 484 4.07 6.00 -12.56
N GLU A 485 2.92 5.93 -11.89
CA GLU A 485 1.85 6.92 -11.93
C GLU A 485 1.42 7.22 -10.49
N ARG A 486 1.47 8.50 -10.08
CA ARG A 486 1.23 8.94 -8.70
C ARG A 486 0.12 10.00 -8.66
N PRO A 487 -1.17 9.63 -8.76
CA PRO A 487 -2.28 10.58 -8.71
C PRO A 487 -2.21 11.53 -7.52
N ARG A 488 -1.90 10.99 -6.33
CA ARG A 488 -1.75 11.76 -5.07
C ARG A 488 -0.64 12.82 -5.12
N SER A 489 0.45 12.52 -5.81
CA SER A 489 1.62 13.41 -5.91
C SER A 489 1.55 14.33 -7.13
N PHE A 490 0.57 14.10 -8.01
CA PHE A 490 0.42 14.76 -9.31
C PHE A 490 1.61 14.49 -10.24
N LEU A 491 2.21 13.29 -10.16
CA LEU A 491 3.42 12.93 -10.91
C LEU A 491 3.22 11.66 -11.75
N TYR A 492 3.92 11.56 -12.88
CA TYR A 492 4.07 10.30 -13.62
C TYR A 492 5.48 10.18 -14.23
N ALA A 493 5.79 8.97 -14.70
CA ALA A 493 6.87 8.67 -15.62
C ALA A 493 6.30 7.90 -16.81
N GLU A 494 6.61 8.35 -18.04
CA GLU A 494 6.12 7.67 -19.24
C GLU A 494 6.82 6.31 -19.41
N ALA A 495 6.06 5.25 -19.13
CA ALA A 495 6.54 3.87 -19.13
C ALA A 495 6.72 3.29 -20.54
N ASN A 496 6.09 3.89 -21.56
CA ASN A 496 6.02 3.39 -22.92
C ASN A 496 5.49 1.95 -22.97
N ASN A 497 4.27 1.71 -22.48
CA ASN A 497 3.68 0.38 -22.38
C ASN A 497 4.63 -0.58 -21.61
N THR A 498 4.96 -1.75 -22.16
CA THR A 498 5.90 -2.69 -21.52
C THR A 498 7.38 -2.34 -21.69
N GLU A 499 7.73 -1.23 -22.37
CA GLU A 499 9.11 -0.93 -22.72
C GLU A 499 9.99 -0.65 -21.49
N THR A 500 9.44 -0.07 -20.41
CA THR A 500 10.18 0.14 -19.14
C THR A 500 10.51 -1.18 -18.45
N LEU A 501 9.59 -2.15 -18.46
CA LEU A 501 9.83 -3.51 -17.95
C LEU A 501 10.93 -4.20 -18.76
N ARG A 502 10.85 -4.14 -20.09
CA ARG A 502 11.85 -4.75 -20.98
C ARG A 502 13.23 -4.09 -20.84
N ALA A 503 13.28 -2.76 -20.83
CA ALA A 503 14.51 -1.99 -20.68
C ALA A 503 15.19 -2.23 -19.32
N SER A 504 14.43 -2.36 -18.22
CA SER A 504 15.01 -2.64 -16.90
C SER A 504 15.53 -4.07 -16.77
N TRP A 505 14.85 -5.07 -17.35
CA TRP A 505 15.37 -6.43 -17.44
C TRP A 505 16.60 -6.56 -18.33
N ASP A 506 16.57 -6.00 -19.53
CA ASP A 506 17.72 -5.97 -20.44
C ASP A 506 18.92 -5.28 -19.76
N ARG A 507 18.68 -4.25 -18.94
CA ARG A 507 19.71 -3.58 -18.14
C ARG A 507 20.25 -4.46 -17.01
N ALA A 508 19.39 -5.10 -16.22
CA ALA A 508 19.79 -5.99 -15.14
C ALA A 508 20.65 -7.17 -15.65
N GLU A 509 20.35 -7.67 -16.84
CA GLU A 509 21.11 -8.74 -17.47
C GLU A 509 22.42 -8.26 -18.09
N SER A 510 22.41 -7.18 -18.88
CA SER A 510 23.59 -6.68 -19.59
C SER A 510 24.64 -6.02 -18.68
N ASP A 511 24.23 -5.34 -17.62
CA ASP A 511 25.13 -4.83 -16.58
C ASP A 511 25.64 -5.95 -15.65
N GLY A 512 25.13 -7.19 -15.78
CA GLY A 512 25.61 -8.34 -15.00
C GLY A 512 25.16 -8.37 -13.54
N ALA A 513 23.93 -7.95 -13.24
CA ALA A 513 23.43 -7.91 -11.86
C ALA A 513 23.43 -9.29 -11.16
N ASP A 514 23.72 -9.29 -9.86
CA ASP A 514 23.72 -10.48 -9.00
C ASP A 514 22.32 -10.78 -8.43
N LEU A 515 21.58 -9.72 -8.10
CA LEU A 515 20.21 -9.78 -7.60
C LEU A 515 19.33 -8.79 -8.38
N VAL A 516 18.00 -8.96 -8.26
CA VAL A 516 16.99 -8.02 -8.76
C VAL A 516 15.99 -7.71 -7.64
N GLN A 517 15.57 -6.45 -7.58
CA GLN A 517 14.38 -6.01 -6.86
C GLN A 517 13.30 -5.58 -7.86
N LEU A 518 12.14 -6.23 -7.83
CA LEU A 518 10.94 -5.74 -8.51
C LEU A 518 10.33 -4.62 -7.68
N VAL A 519 10.13 -3.47 -8.31
CA VAL A 519 9.59 -2.25 -7.72
C VAL A 519 8.24 -1.98 -8.38
N THR A 520 7.12 -2.40 -7.78
CA THR A 520 6.93 -3.09 -6.49
C THR A 520 5.95 -4.27 -6.63
N TRP A 521 5.82 -5.15 -5.64
CA TRP A 521 4.75 -6.13 -5.66
C TRP A 521 3.36 -5.44 -5.70
N ASN A 522 3.06 -4.56 -4.75
CA ASN A 522 1.69 -4.09 -4.50
C ASN A 522 1.56 -2.59 -4.11
N ASP A 523 2.50 -1.72 -4.49
CA ASP A 523 2.29 -0.26 -4.33
C ASP A 523 1.49 0.35 -5.49
N TYR A 524 0.16 0.21 -5.37
CA TYR A 524 -0.82 0.81 -6.26
C TYR A 524 -0.85 2.34 -6.19
N SER A 525 -0.25 2.98 -5.16
CA SER A 525 -0.22 4.45 -5.04
C SER A 525 0.82 5.11 -5.93
N GLU A 526 1.76 4.29 -6.43
CA GLU A 526 2.72 4.65 -7.47
C GLU A 526 2.45 3.92 -8.79
N GLY A 527 1.37 3.14 -8.90
CA GLY A 527 1.06 2.35 -10.10
C GLY A 527 2.11 1.28 -10.46
N THR A 528 2.98 0.92 -9.51
CA THR A 528 4.18 0.09 -9.74
C THR A 528 3.94 -1.42 -9.58
N SER A 529 2.71 -1.85 -9.33
CA SER A 529 2.35 -3.20 -8.89
C SER A 529 2.60 -4.30 -9.94
N PHE A 530 3.43 -5.28 -9.60
CA PHE A 530 3.52 -6.56 -10.32
C PHE A 530 2.44 -7.57 -9.87
N ALA A 531 1.83 -7.39 -8.70
CA ALA A 531 0.75 -8.23 -8.18
C ALA A 531 -0.49 -8.16 -9.07
N PRO A 532 -1.27 -9.25 -9.22
CA PRO A 532 -2.45 -9.23 -10.08
C PRO A 532 -3.48 -8.19 -9.64
N SER A 533 -3.95 -7.37 -10.59
CA SER A 533 -4.77 -6.18 -10.33
C SER A 533 -6.05 -6.13 -11.15
N ALA A 534 -6.95 -5.20 -10.82
CA ALA A 534 -8.14 -4.94 -11.63
C ALA A 534 -7.82 -4.29 -12.99
N GLY A 535 -6.71 -3.56 -13.12
CA GLY A 535 -6.31 -2.86 -14.34
C GLY A 535 -5.41 -3.66 -15.30
N HIS A 536 -4.67 -4.67 -14.81
CA HIS A 536 -3.74 -5.43 -15.65
C HIS A 536 -3.80 -6.96 -15.47
N GLY A 537 -4.60 -7.45 -14.52
CA GLY A 537 -4.63 -8.87 -14.14
C GLY A 537 -3.22 -9.40 -13.92
N ARG A 538 -2.96 -10.61 -14.42
CA ARG A 538 -1.62 -11.23 -14.40
C ARG A 538 -0.68 -10.78 -15.52
N SER A 539 -1.10 -9.92 -16.45
CA SER A 539 -0.35 -9.64 -17.69
C SER A 539 1.10 -9.20 -17.44
N PHE A 540 1.31 -8.22 -16.54
CA PHE A 540 2.67 -7.76 -16.20
C PHE A 540 3.48 -8.82 -15.45
N LEU A 541 2.85 -9.61 -14.57
CA LEU A 541 3.51 -10.69 -13.84
C LEU A 541 3.98 -11.83 -14.77
N ASP A 542 3.16 -12.17 -15.77
CA ASP A 542 3.50 -13.17 -16.78
C ASP A 542 4.69 -12.74 -17.64
N ILE A 543 4.65 -11.50 -18.16
CA ILE A 543 5.73 -10.93 -18.97
C ILE A 543 7.03 -10.88 -18.13
N ASN A 544 6.93 -10.44 -16.87
CA ASN A 544 8.04 -10.44 -15.92
C ASN A 544 8.62 -11.84 -15.69
N SER A 545 7.77 -12.88 -15.59
CA SER A 545 8.21 -14.27 -15.34
C SER A 545 9.16 -14.79 -16.42
N PHE A 546 9.03 -14.32 -17.66
CA PHE A 546 9.95 -14.68 -18.77
C PHE A 546 11.35 -14.13 -18.54
N TYR A 547 11.44 -12.84 -18.25
CA TYR A 547 12.71 -12.16 -18.05
C TYR A 547 13.37 -12.56 -16.72
N ALA A 548 12.58 -12.75 -15.65
CA ALA A 548 13.08 -13.32 -14.40
C ALA A 548 13.65 -14.74 -14.60
N THR A 549 13.02 -15.56 -15.45
CA THR A 549 13.55 -16.87 -15.83
C THR A 549 14.85 -16.74 -16.64
N ARG A 550 14.88 -15.84 -17.64
CA ARG A 550 16.07 -15.54 -18.46
C ARG A 550 17.26 -15.11 -17.60
N PHE A 551 17.05 -14.18 -16.67
CA PHE A 551 18.05 -13.69 -15.72
C PHE A 551 18.62 -14.81 -14.83
N LYS A 552 17.76 -15.70 -14.31
CA LYS A 552 18.16 -16.81 -13.41
C LYS A 552 18.90 -17.93 -14.11
N VAL A 553 18.46 -18.30 -15.31
CA VAL A 553 19.01 -19.43 -16.07
C VAL A 553 20.22 -18.99 -16.92
N GLY A 554 20.31 -17.70 -17.25
CA GLY A 554 21.32 -17.13 -18.15
C GLY A 554 20.96 -17.22 -19.63
N THR A 555 19.82 -17.85 -19.96
CA THR A 555 19.30 -18.01 -21.33
C THR A 555 17.80 -17.84 -21.35
N ALA A 556 17.24 -17.26 -22.42
CA ALA A 556 15.79 -17.12 -22.57
C ALA A 556 15.09 -18.49 -22.57
N PRO A 557 13.98 -18.68 -21.83
CA PRO A 557 13.25 -19.94 -21.86
C PRO A 557 12.58 -20.14 -23.22
N ALA A 558 12.52 -21.39 -23.68
CA ALA A 558 11.87 -21.72 -24.94
C ALA A 558 10.37 -21.40 -24.90
N ILE A 559 9.86 -20.73 -25.93
CA ILE A 559 8.43 -20.46 -26.09
C ILE A 559 7.76 -21.68 -26.71
N THR A 560 6.99 -22.40 -25.89
CA THR A 560 6.29 -23.64 -26.23
C THR A 560 4.80 -23.43 -26.52
N GLY A 561 4.22 -22.33 -26.05
CA GLY A 561 2.83 -21.92 -26.31
C GLY A 561 2.74 -20.62 -27.12
N ASP A 562 1.54 -20.24 -27.50
CA ASP A 562 1.26 -18.95 -28.14
C ASP A 562 0.49 -18.05 -27.16
N ALA A 563 0.96 -16.82 -26.96
CA ALA A 563 0.29 -15.82 -26.12
C ALA A 563 0.39 -14.41 -26.73
N ILE A 564 -0.62 -13.59 -26.44
CA ILE A 564 -0.65 -12.15 -26.76
C ILE A 564 -0.93 -11.39 -25.48
N TYR A 565 -0.24 -10.27 -25.32
CA TYR A 565 -0.53 -9.23 -24.33
C TYR A 565 -0.85 -7.94 -25.08
N VAL A 566 -2.00 -7.34 -24.77
CA VAL A 566 -2.40 -6.00 -25.20
C VAL A 566 -2.18 -5.08 -24.02
N THR A 567 -1.54 -3.94 -24.24
CA THR A 567 -1.45 -2.89 -23.22
C THR A 567 -1.83 -1.53 -23.81
N ASN A 568 -2.56 -0.73 -23.04
CA ASN A 568 -3.07 0.57 -23.47
C ASN A 568 -3.36 1.48 -22.27
N ARG A 569 -3.35 2.80 -22.49
CA ARG A 569 -4.03 3.73 -21.59
C ARG A 569 -5.52 3.76 -21.94
N ILE A 570 -6.38 4.11 -20.99
CA ILE A 570 -7.84 4.25 -21.21
C ILE A 570 -8.26 5.59 -21.82
N GLN A 571 -7.29 6.46 -22.10
CA GLN A 571 -7.48 7.79 -22.68
C GLN A 571 -6.24 8.20 -23.47
N ALA A 572 -6.38 9.16 -24.39
CA ALA A 572 -5.23 9.88 -24.92
C ALA A 572 -4.65 10.80 -23.84
N PHE A 573 -3.37 11.16 -23.95
CA PHE A 573 -2.73 12.09 -23.01
C PHE A 573 -3.41 13.47 -23.02
N GLY A 574 -3.81 13.93 -24.21
CA GLY A 574 -4.52 15.19 -24.40
C GLY A 574 -6.02 15.17 -24.07
N SER A 575 -6.59 14.04 -23.62
CA SER A 575 -8.00 13.97 -23.21
C SER A 575 -8.25 14.83 -21.98
N VAL A 576 -9.31 15.65 -22.02
CA VAL A 576 -9.73 16.50 -20.90
C VAL A 576 -10.66 15.71 -19.98
N PRO A 577 -10.33 15.53 -18.68
CA PRO A 577 -11.22 14.86 -17.74
C PRO A 577 -12.49 15.66 -17.45
N SER A 578 -13.60 14.98 -17.17
CA SER A 578 -14.88 15.62 -16.86
C SER A 578 -15.01 16.13 -15.43
N THR A 579 -14.10 15.74 -14.53
CA THR A 579 -14.05 16.24 -13.15
C THR A 579 -12.81 17.12 -12.91
N ASP A 580 -13.01 18.25 -12.22
CA ASP A 580 -11.91 19.15 -11.84
C ASP A 580 -11.03 18.51 -10.77
N HIS A 581 -9.75 18.34 -11.09
CA HIS A 581 -8.69 17.87 -10.22
C HIS A 581 -7.33 18.30 -10.79
N GLN A 582 -6.28 18.23 -9.97
CA GLN A 582 -4.94 18.58 -10.42
C GLN A 582 -4.38 17.46 -11.31
N LEU A 583 -4.14 17.80 -12.58
CA LEU A 583 -3.51 16.92 -13.56
C LEU A 583 -2.04 16.63 -13.17
N MET A 584 -1.57 15.44 -13.56
CA MET A 584 -0.22 14.96 -13.31
C MET A 584 0.82 15.56 -14.28
N ALA A 585 2.03 15.76 -13.79
CA ALA A 585 3.18 16.29 -14.52
C ALA A 585 4.39 15.32 -14.51
N PRO A 586 5.24 15.31 -15.55
CA PRO A 586 6.37 14.40 -15.63
C PRO A 586 7.55 14.91 -14.78
N THR A 587 7.86 14.29 -13.64
CA THR A 587 9.02 14.73 -12.80
C THR A 587 9.82 13.62 -12.09
N LEU A 588 9.49 12.33 -12.26
CA LEU A 588 10.16 11.23 -11.55
C LEU A 588 11.55 10.93 -12.16
N SER A 589 12.56 11.65 -11.67
CA SER A 589 14.00 11.42 -11.91
C SER A 589 14.54 11.77 -13.31
N GLY A 590 14.02 12.81 -13.95
CA GLY A 590 14.90 13.73 -14.71
C GLY A 590 14.74 13.89 -16.22
N THR A 591 13.77 13.24 -16.88
CA THR A 591 13.43 13.57 -18.28
C THR A 591 11.93 13.60 -18.51
N ALA A 592 11.41 14.71 -19.04
CA ALA A 592 10.06 14.81 -19.58
C ALA A 592 9.98 14.06 -20.92
N VAL A 593 9.96 12.72 -20.86
CA VAL A 593 9.63 11.88 -22.01
C VAL A 593 8.20 12.22 -22.42
N LYS A 594 8.01 12.55 -23.70
CA LYS A 594 6.68 12.88 -24.22
C LYS A 594 5.76 11.66 -24.10
N PRO A 595 4.55 11.81 -23.55
CA PRO A 595 3.61 10.71 -23.41
C PRO A 595 3.31 10.00 -24.73
N ARG A 596 3.15 8.67 -24.68
CA ARG A 596 2.97 7.83 -25.86
C ARG A 596 1.52 7.40 -26.02
N ASP A 597 0.81 8.02 -26.95
CA ASP A 597 -0.59 7.70 -27.29
C ASP A 597 -0.66 6.47 -28.22
N ALA A 598 -0.31 5.29 -27.68
CA ALA A 598 -0.25 4.03 -28.43
C ALA A 598 -0.79 2.82 -27.65
N VAL A 599 -1.36 1.87 -28.40
CA VAL A 599 -1.62 0.49 -27.97
C VAL A 599 -0.41 -0.35 -28.35
N GLU A 600 0.15 -1.12 -27.41
CA GLU A 600 1.20 -2.11 -27.71
C GLU A 600 0.60 -3.52 -27.73
N VAL A 601 0.93 -4.28 -28.77
CA VAL A 601 0.69 -5.72 -28.86
C VAL A 601 2.04 -6.42 -28.72
N LEU A 602 2.23 -7.11 -27.60
CA LEU A 602 3.40 -7.93 -27.28
C LEU A 602 3.03 -9.40 -27.46
N THR A 603 3.74 -10.12 -28.32
CA THR A 603 3.46 -11.50 -28.70
C THR A 603 4.55 -12.43 -28.22
N PHE A 604 4.17 -13.59 -27.68
CA PHE A 604 5.04 -14.70 -27.33
C PHE A 604 4.60 -15.88 -28.19
N LEU A 605 5.31 -16.15 -29.29
CA LEU A 605 4.85 -17.11 -30.30
C LEU A 605 5.85 -18.25 -30.50
N ARG A 606 5.36 -19.50 -30.47
CA ARG A 606 6.20 -20.70 -30.71
C ARG A 606 6.64 -20.83 -32.18
N ALA A 607 5.95 -20.16 -33.09
CA ALA A 607 6.23 -20.06 -34.52
C ALA A 607 5.62 -18.76 -35.06
N SER A 608 6.09 -18.23 -36.18
CA SER A 608 5.50 -17.02 -36.79
C SER A 608 3.98 -17.14 -37.01
N ALA A 609 3.27 -16.03 -36.91
CA ALA A 609 1.82 -15.93 -37.05
C ALA A 609 1.41 -14.57 -37.64
N THR A 610 0.28 -14.52 -38.34
CA THR A 610 -0.34 -13.26 -38.77
C THR A 610 -1.17 -12.72 -37.61
N VAL A 611 -0.83 -11.54 -37.12
CA VAL A 611 -1.56 -10.87 -36.03
C VAL A 611 -2.45 -9.79 -36.61
N THR A 612 -3.76 -9.93 -36.39
CA THR A 612 -4.75 -8.89 -36.68
C THR A 612 -5.05 -8.11 -35.42
N VAL A 613 -5.04 -6.78 -35.53
CA VAL A 613 -5.28 -5.86 -34.41
C VAL A 613 -6.42 -4.94 -34.78
N LYS A 614 -7.44 -4.84 -33.91
CA LYS A 614 -8.60 -3.98 -34.06
C LYS A 614 -8.61 -2.94 -32.95
N ILE A 615 -8.73 -1.67 -33.30
CA ILE A 615 -8.76 -0.53 -32.36
C ILE A 615 -9.79 0.47 -32.86
N GLY A 616 -10.82 0.77 -32.07
CA GLY A 616 -11.81 1.81 -32.39
C GLY A 616 -12.51 1.65 -33.74
N GLY A 617 -12.74 0.40 -34.18
CA GLY A 617 -13.33 0.07 -35.49
C GLY A 617 -12.34 -0.02 -36.66
N THR A 618 -11.11 0.47 -36.52
CA THR A 618 -10.03 0.21 -37.48
C THR A 618 -9.48 -1.19 -37.30
N SER A 619 -8.89 -1.77 -38.36
CA SER A 619 -8.30 -3.11 -38.35
C SER A 619 -7.01 -3.12 -39.18
N GLU A 620 -5.89 -3.50 -38.55
CA GLU A 620 -4.61 -3.73 -39.21
C GLU A 620 -4.20 -5.20 -39.11
N SER A 621 -3.24 -5.63 -39.93
CA SER A 621 -2.60 -6.95 -39.78
C SER A 621 -1.12 -6.90 -40.11
N TYR A 622 -0.34 -7.74 -39.44
CA TYR A 622 1.11 -7.86 -39.67
C TYR A 622 1.58 -9.29 -39.36
N THR A 623 2.73 -9.69 -39.88
CA THR A 623 3.37 -10.97 -39.52
C THR A 623 4.27 -10.75 -38.32
N ALA A 624 3.98 -11.41 -37.21
CA ALA A 624 4.86 -11.46 -36.03
C ALA A 624 5.82 -12.65 -36.15
N PRO A 625 7.11 -12.50 -35.80
CA PRO A 625 8.06 -13.61 -35.79
C PRO A 625 7.77 -14.59 -34.64
N SER A 626 8.43 -15.75 -34.66
CA SER A 626 8.56 -16.59 -33.46
C SER A 626 9.41 -15.89 -32.39
N GLY A 627 9.19 -16.22 -31.12
CA GLY A 627 9.86 -15.58 -29.99
C GLY A 627 9.00 -14.47 -29.36
N VAL A 628 9.65 -13.56 -28.65
CA VAL A 628 9.03 -12.35 -28.11
C VAL A 628 9.11 -11.23 -29.14
N SER A 629 8.01 -10.57 -29.46
CA SER A 629 7.98 -9.41 -30.37
C SER A 629 6.94 -8.37 -29.94
N SER A 630 7.22 -7.08 -30.15
CA SER A 630 6.30 -5.98 -29.81
C SER A 630 6.02 -5.10 -31.03
N LYS A 631 4.76 -4.78 -31.30
CA LYS A 631 4.36 -3.75 -32.27
C LYS A 631 3.37 -2.76 -31.63
N THR A 632 3.59 -1.47 -31.85
CA THR A 632 2.70 -0.39 -31.40
C THR A 632 1.79 0.11 -32.51
N PHE A 633 0.60 0.56 -32.14
CA PHE A 633 -0.44 1.13 -33.01
C PHE A 633 -0.94 2.44 -32.39
N PRO A 634 -1.39 3.43 -33.19
CA PRO A 634 -2.01 4.65 -32.66
C PRO A 634 -3.21 4.34 -31.77
N ILE A 635 -3.40 5.13 -30.71
CA ILE A 635 -4.60 5.05 -29.87
C ILE A 635 -5.84 5.53 -30.66
N ALA A 636 -6.98 4.85 -30.52
CA ALA A 636 -8.26 5.29 -31.09
C ALA A 636 -9.43 4.89 -30.18
N ILE A 637 -10.45 5.75 -30.08
CA ILE A 637 -11.59 5.60 -29.16
C ILE A 637 -12.34 4.28 -29.42
N GLY A 638 -12.61 3.51 -28.36
CA GLY A 638 -13.36 2.25 -28.41
C GLY A 638 -12.59 1.04 -27.90
N GLY A 639 -13.10 -0.15 -28.22
CA GLY A 639 -12.52 -1.42 -27.81
C GLY A 639 -11.25 -1.79 -28.59
N ILE A 640 -10.45 -2.66 -27.98
CA ILE A 640 -9.20 -3.20 -28.55
C ILE A 640 -9.27 -4.72 -28.57
N THR A 641 -8.80 -5.33 -29.66
CA THR A 641 -8.61 -6.79 -29.76
C THR A 641 -7.39 -7.09 -30.60
N ALA A 642 -6.58 -8.06 -30.18
CA ALA A 642 -5.48 -8.60 -30.96
C ALA A 642 -5.61 -10.13 -31.06
N THR A 643 -5.50 -10.68 -32.27
CA THR A 643 -5.64 -12.11 -32.54
C THR A 643 -4.52 -12.58 -33.45
N ALA A 644 -3.77 -13.60 -33.03
CA ALA A 644 -2.76 -14.27 -33.83
C ALA A 644 -3.38 -15.47 -34.55
N PHE A 645 -3.12 -15.57 -35.84
CA PHE A 645 -3.59 -16.63 -36.72
C PHE A 645 -2.42 -17.43 -37.29
N ARG A 646 -2.55 -18.76 -37.31
CA ARG A 646 -1.62 -19.66 -38.00
C ARG A 646 -2.41 -20.60 -38.88
N ALA A 647 -2.09 -20.63 -40.18
CA ALA A 647 -2.87 -21.33 -41.20
C ALA A 647 -4.38 -21.03 -41.12
N GLY A 648 -4.75 -19.74 -40.98
CA GLY A 648 -6.13 -19.27 -40.88
C GLY A 648 -6.82 -19.47 -39.52
N ASN A 649 -6.27 -20.31 -38.64
CA ASN A 649 -6.87 -20.61 -37.33
C ASN A 649 -6.34 -19.67 -36.24
N PRO A 650 -7.18 -19.12 -35.34
CA PRO A 650 -6.72 -18.34 -34.21
C PRO A 650 -5.94 -19.23 -33.22
N VAL A 651 -4.73 -18.81 -32.84
CA VAL A 651 -3.86 -19.52 -31.88
C VAL A 651 -3.73 -18.80 -30.55
N ALA A 652 -3.98 -17.49 -30.52
CA ALA A 652 -4.06 -16.66 -29.32
C ALA A 652 -4.93 -15.43 -29.61
N MET A 653 -5.73 -14.98 -28.64
CA MET A 653 -6.57 -13.79 -28.75
C MET A 653 -6.62 -13.06 -27.41
N ALA A 654 -6.27 -11.78 -27.39
CA ALA A 654 -6.41 -10.89 -26.25
C ALA A 654 -7.42 -9.79 -26.57
N VAL A 655 -8.34 -9.53 -25.63
CA VAL A 655 -9.34 -8.46 -25.71
C VAL A 655 -9.08 -7.51 -24.54
N SER A 656 -8.98 -6.21 -24.80
CA SER A 656 -8.84 -5.26 -23.70
C SER A 656 -10.18 -5.07 -22.99
N THR A 657 -10.22 -5.27 -21.68
CA THR A 657 -11.37 -4.93 -20.82
C THR A 657 -11.45 -3.42 -20.54
N HIS A 658 -10.46 -2.66 -21.00
CA HIS A 658 -10.24 -1.26 -20.69
C HIS A 658 -10.28 -0.41 -21.97
N PRO A 659 -11.49 -0.11 -22.50
CA PRO A 659 -11.65 0.61 -23.76
C PRO A 659 -11.16 2.05 -23.66
N ILE A 660 -10.70 2.59 -24.78
CA ILE A 660 -10.21 3.98 -24.87
C ILE A 660 -11.42 4.92 -24.92
N MET A 661 -11.52 5.83 -23.95
CA MET A 661 -12.59 6.81 -23.82
C MET A 661 -12.16 8.19 -24.34
N ALA A 662 -13.10 8.91 -24.96
CA ALA A 662 -12.88 10.29 -25.38
C ALA A 662 -12.84 11.25 -24.17
N ASN A 663 -13.80 11.08 -23.25
CA ASN A 663 -14.05 11.93 -22.09
C ASN A 663 -13.87 11.10 -20.81
N PRO A 664 -12.64 10.95 -20.28
CA PRO A 664 -12.40 10.24 -19.03
C PRO A 664 -12.98 11.02 -17.84
N ILE A 665 -13.31 10.33 -16.73
CA ILE A 665 -13.85 11.00 -15.53
C ILE A 665 -12.75 11.77 -14.80
N VAL A 666 -11.60 11.10 -14.61
CA VAL A 666 -10.37 11.63 -13.99
C VAL A 666 -9.20 11.36 -14.94
N GLN A 667 -8.08 12.06 -14.80
CA GLN A 667 -6.90 11.76 -15.60
C GLN A 667 -6.29 10.44 -15.12
N ASP A 668 -6.17 9.51 -16.04
CA ASP A 668 -5.52 8.22 -15.86
C ASP A 668 -4.43 8.06 -16.93
N LEU A 669 -3.19 7.90 -16.47
CA LEU A 669 -2.00 7.70 -17.29
C LEU A 669 -1.38 6.32 -17.08
N ALA A 670 -2.01 5.42 -16.30
CA ALA A 670 -1.58 4.05 -16.18
C ALA A 670 -1.80 3.28 -17.49
N TYR A 671 -0.85 2.40 -17.80
CA TYR A 671 -1.07 1.33 -18.77
C TYR A 671 -1.81 0.18 -18.11
N TYR A 672 -2.98 -0.08 -18.65
CA TYR A 672 -3.80 -1.26 -18.42
C TYR A 672 -3.31 -2.39 -19.33
N ALA A 673 -3.60 -3.64 -18.96
CA ALA A 673 -3.13 -4.79 -19.72
C ALA A 673 -4.10 -5.98 -19.69
N ASN A 674 -4.23 -6.67 -20.82
CA ASN A 674 -4.97 -7.92 -20.93
C ASN A 674 -4.20 -8.93 -21.75
N SER A 675 -4.37 -10.20 -21.43
CA SER A 675 -3.67 -11.31 -22.06
C SER A 675 -4.62 -12.31 -22.71
N SER A 676 -4.09 -13.11 -23.65
CA SER A 676 -4.81 -14.28 -24.17
C SER A 676 -4.88 -15.47 -23.21
N ARG A 677 -4.49 -15.27 -21.94
CA ARG A 677 -4.59 -16.22 -20.82
C ARG A 677 -5.69 -15.81 -19.84
N ASP A 678 -6.23 -14.60 -19.97
CA ASP A 678 -7.39 -14.12 -19.24
C ASP A 678 -8.61 -14.89 -19.80
N LYS A 679 -9.46 -15.43 -18.93
CA LYS A 679 -10.61 -16.27 -19.28
C LYS A 679 -11.86 -15.85 -18.52
#